data_AF-A0AAP8GD04-F1
#
_entry.id   AF-A0AAP8GD04-F1
#
_cell.length_a   1.000
_cell.length_b   1.000
_cell.length_c   1.000
_cell.angle_alpha   90.00
_cell.angle_beta   90.00
_cell.angle_gamma   90.00
#
_symmetry.space_group_name_H-M   'P 1'
#
loop_
_entity.id
_entity.type
_entity.pdbx_description
1 polymer ?
#
loop_
_entity_poly.entity_id
_entity_poly.type
_entity_poly.pdbx_seq_one_letter_code
_entity_poly.pdbx_strand_id
1 'polypeptide(L)'
;MINTAALFSTPFLPGQAGFDTDTITGLAEWRLDTPMLFKLLIGAGTQAVAWPIYGDGEDCPCVLAAPMAQAQASWQALSALMDRPRDAAAIVARAAISALLAGGQPWLILDCVQLIPHDIGTPQYAAGLEALRAEAQALHSALQRGDKEALAPLLAAGAASPAIGYWSATADAQLADVEELDANVLPFLQGLEVREWVEDALCYAVAAAGQPDIRGLVTPYGRWIAPLSLGLVHLDASDADDGWITFATADKPDAHGVLDLNGTVVLAPAPGALYVISSHLVQQIAPDGASRLLRLPDGTLLIDRVDNIGEREDGYIDIERQTGDDDERNVCGVLDKMGKVVVPPAYSSVQDFGTKKKIAIVSQRIAGRFLFGMINSQGELLAPCRYEAIDCATTSSPPRLRKNLIFAIDAQGLACMLTLDGKQAFVPLYPPAHHLRGVAVQSDFLYVVKDGMAWSMDFTGQLLEQFDTVENFKAAITAQLSEAMGLSKKKPVRRRSFTPTQILAKADRAQLRSMAALFLQGDADLAARCVDITLEELAEDDPEEEYEGDTPAAACFFLLWSTAAHTLGHGTTLDWKAVDEVPRIVQHIGLPALRDFSWAEREDGDAMAEGLAAIAAHLAPHQLRLINMHGGEDTYYLGVVRAQDAAAFKAAALLAALRPVVY
;
A
#
# COMPACT_ATOMS: atom_id res chain seq x y z
N MET A 1 3.68 7.30 12.77
CA MET A 1 4.67 7.24 13.90
C MET A 1 4.49 8.43 14.82
N ILE A 2 4.11 8.17 16.06
CA ILE A 2 3.89 9.19 17.08
C ILE A 2 5.23 9.65 17.62
N ASN A 3 5.53 10.94 17.48
CA ASN A 3 6.72 11.54 18.09
C ASN A 3 6.37 12.08 19.48
N THR A 4 7.27 11.93 20.45
CA THR A 4 7.05 12.36 21.84
C THR A 4 8.14 13.34 22.29
N ALA A 5 7.73 14.41 22.96
CA ALA A 5 8.61 15.21 23.82
C ALA A 5 8.49 14.70 25.26
N ALA A 6 9.61 14.50 25.95
CA ALA A 6 9.61 14.08 27.34
C ALA A 6 10.55 14.92 28.20
N LEU A 7 10.16 15.11 29.47
CA LEU A 7 11.04 15.60 30.52
C LEU A 7 11.35 14.48 31.48
N PHE A 8 12.64 14.28 31.75
CA PHE A 8 13.10 13.38 32.78
C PHE A 8 14.24 14.01 33.56
N SER A 9 14.59 13.41 34.70
CA SER A 9 15.69 13.87 35.53
C SER A 9 16.67 12.74 35.83
N THR A 10 17.94 13.11 35.97
CA THR A 10 19.05 12.19 36.24
C THR A 10 20.05 12.79 37.24
N PRO A 11 20.70 11.96 38.09
CA PRO A 11 21.74 12.45 39.00
C PRO A 11 22.99 12.96 38.27
N PHE A 12 23.35 12.36 37.14
CA PHE A 12 24.57 12.63 36.40
C PHE A 12 24.30 12.72 34.89
N LEU A 13 25.16 13.40 34.15
CA LEU A 13 25.11 13.40 32.68
C LEU A 13 26.02 12.31 32.10
N PRO A 14 25.79 11.86 30.84
CA PRO A 14 26.70 11.00 30.13
C PRO A 14 28.15 11.52 30.17
N GLY A 15 29.09 10.62 30.45
CA GLY A 15 30.51 10.94 30.66
C GLY A 15 30.89 11.36 32.09
N GLN A 16 29.93 11.57 32.99
CA GLN A 16 30.21 11.77 34.42
C GLN A 16 30.27 10.44 35.16
N ALA A 17 31.16 10.33 36.16
CA ALA A 17 31.29 9.13 36.97
C ALA A 17 30.00 8.87 37.77
N GLY A 18 29.38 7.71 37.58
CA GLY A 18 28.12 7.34 38.23
C GLY A 18 26.87 7.56 37.37
N PHE A 19 27.01 7.96 36.10
CA PHE A 19 25.89 7.95 35.16
C PHE A 19 25.39 6.52 34.92
N ASP A 20 24.07 6.35 35.04
CA ASP A 20 23.36 5.09 34.85
C ASP A 20 21.94 5.39 34.35
N THR A 21 21.55 4.78 33.24
CA THR A 21 20.23 4.94 32.61
C THR A 21 19.11 4.41 33.49
N ASP A 22 19.38 3.42 34.35
CA ASP A 22 18.39 2.83 35.25
C ASP A 22 18.00 3.79 36.40
N THR A 23 18.74 4.89 36.58
CA THR A 23 18.49 5.90 37.62
C THR A 23 17.67 7.09 37.12
N ILE A 24 17.26 7.08 35.85
CA ILE A 24 16.46 8.14 35.24
C ILE A 24 15.04 8.12 35.81
N THR A 25 14.49 9.31 36.06
CA THR A 25 13.11 9.48 36.55
C THR A 25 12.32 10.34 35.57
N GLY A 26 11.27 9.79 34.97
CA GLY A 26 10.32 10.52 34.12
C GLY A 26 9.50 11.54 34.93
N LEU A 27 9.17 12.67 34.30
CA LEU A 27 8.45 13.78 34.94
C LEU A 27 7.24 14.23 34.12
N ALA A 28 7.39 14.32 32.80
CA ALA A 28 6.36 14.82 31.93
C ALA A 28 6.52 14.31 30.51
N GLU A 29 5.42 14.25 29.76
CA GLU A 29 5.42 13.88 28.35
C GLU A 29 4.38 14.67 27.56
N TRP A 30 4.57 14.68 26.24
CA TRP A 30 3.61 15.22 25.29
C TRP A 30 3.87 14.64 23.90
N ARG A 31 2.81 14.34 23.15
CA ARG A 31 2.89 13.75 21.80
C ARG A 31 2.72 14.84 20.73
N LEU A 32 3.34 14.62 19.57
CA LEU A 32 3.35 15.42 18.34
C LEU A 32 4.20 16.71 18.35
N ASP A 33 4.36 17.38 19.49
CA ASP A 33 5.17 18.59 19.60
C ASP A 33 5.84 18.78 20.99
N THR A 34 6.58 19.88 21.17
CA THR A 34 7.22 20.23 22.45
C THR A 34 6.44 21.32 23.17
N PRO A 35 5.87 21.05 24.37
CA PRO A 35 5.19 22.05 25.18
C PRO A 35 6.06 23.26 25.49
N MET A 36 5.43 24.44 25.52
CA MET A 36 6.10 25.70 25.82
C MET A 36 6.74 25.70 27.22
N LEU A 37 6.13 25.01 28.19
CA LEU A 37 6.67 24.88 29.54
C LEU A 37 7.96 24.06 29.54
N PHE A 38 8.05 22.99 28.75
CA PHE A 38 9.25 22.15 28.71
C PHE A 38 10.46 22.96 28.26
N LYS A 39 10.28 23.75 27.19
CA LYS A 39 11.29 24.69 26.68
C LYS A 39 11.66 25.75 27.72
N LEU A 40 10.67 26.33 28.41
CA LEU A 40 10.92 27.34 29.44
C LEU A 40 11.74 26.79 30.62
N LEU A 41 11.45 25.57 31.08
CA LEU A 41 12.11 24.96 32.23
C LEU A 41 13.58 24.61 31.95
N ILE A 42 13.85 24.12 30.74
CA ILE A 42 15.22 23.87 30.25
C ILE A 42 16.01 25.19 30.15
N GLY A 43 15.37 26.26 29.68
CA GLY A 43 15.78 27.65 29.94
C GLY A 43 17.17 28.06 29.41
N ALA A 44 17.83 29.01 30.09
CA ALA A 44 19.01 29.70 29.56
C ALA A 44 20.36 28.98 29.74
N GLY A 45 20.51 28.19 30.81
CA GLY A 45 21.68 27.36 31.08
C GLY A 45 21.72 26.04 30.31
N THR A 46 20.91 25.93 29.25
CA THR A 46 20.75 24.71 28.46
C THR A 46 22.01 24.38 27.69
N GLN A 47 22.41 23.11 27.78
CA GLN A 47 23.48 22.53 26.96
C GLN A 47 22.93 21.36 26.15
N ALA A 48 23.45 21.21 24.93
CA ALA A 48 23.23 20.02 24.12
C ALA A 48 24.14 18.89 24.66
N VAL A 49 23.58 17.71 24.88
CA VAL A 49 24.28 16.57 25.47
C VAL A 49 24.04 15.32 24.62
N ALA A 50 25.08 14.50 24.48
CA ALA A 50 24.95 13.15 23.91
C ALA A 50 24.10 12.28 24.84
N TRP A 51 23.33 11.35 24.29
CA TRP A 51 22.45 10.47 25.07
C TRP A 51 22.55 9.04 24.55
N PRO A 52 23.15 8.12 25.34
CA PRO A 52 23.60 6.80 24.84
C PRO A 52 22.47 5.80 24.57
N ILE A 53 21.23 6.21 24.79
CA ILE A 53 20.04 5.40 24.51
C ILE A 53 19.78 5.34 22.99
N TYR A 54 20.18 6.39 22.27
CA TYR A 54 20.16 6.40 20.82
C TYR A 54 21.54 5.96 20.33
N GLY A 55 21.60 4.95 19.46
CA GLY A 55 22.88 4.42 18.98
C GLY A 55 23.81 5.51 18.43
N ASP A 56 23.31 6.37 17.54
CA ASP A 56 24.07 7.52 17.01
C ASP A 56 24.20 8.69 18.02
N GLY A 57 23.42 8.66 19.10
CA GLY A 57 23.44 9.62 20.21
C GLY A 57 24.51 9.35 21.26
N GLU A 58 25.25 8.24 21.19
CA GLU A 58 26.36 7.95 22.11
C GLU A 58 27.48 9.01 22.02
N ASP A 59 27.80 9.46 20.80
CA ASP A 59 28.91 10.38 20.52
C ASP A 59 28.45 11.79 20.11
N CYS A 60 27.18 11.95 19.73
CA CYS A 60 26.64 13.19 19.17
C CYS A 60 25.56 13.81 20.08
N PRO A 61 25.57 15.13 20.32
CA PRO A 61 24.51 15.78 21.09
C PRO A 61 23.13 15.58 20.46
N CYS A 62 22.19 15.06 21.25
CA CYS A 62 20.83 14.74 20.81
C CYS A 62 19.72 15.20 21.75
N VAL A 63 20.05 15.51 23.00
CA VAL A 63 19.08 16.03 23.98
C VAL A 63 19.53 17.38 24.55
N LEU A 64 18.61 18.08 25.19
CA LEU A 64 18.90 19.32 25.91
C LEU A 64 18.89 19.08 27.42
N ALA A 65 19.94 19.52 28.11
CA ALA A 65 20.07 19.37 29.56
C ALA A 65 20.18 20.72 30.26
N ALA A 66 19.57 20.83 31.43
CA ALA A 66 19.67 22.01 32.29
C ALA A 66 19.71 21.61 33.78
N PRO A 67 20.31 22.44 34.66
CA PRO A 67 20.25 22.19 36.10
C PRO A 67 18.80 22.24 36.61
N MET A 68 18.38 21.24 37.38
CA MET A 68 17.03 21.17 37.96
C MET A 68 16.70 22.41 38.82
N ALA A 69 17.70 22.95 39.53
CA ALA A 69 17.54 24.19 40.30
C ALA A 69 17.07 25.38 39.42
N GLN A 70 17.49 25.42 38.15
CA GLN A 70 17.03 26.45 37.21
C GLN A 70 15.57 26.22 36.80
N ALA A 71 15.17 24.98 36.54
CA ALA A 71 13.79 24.63 36.22
C ALA A 71 12.85 24.99 37.39
N GLN A 72 13.25 24.65 38.62
CA GLN A 72 12.54 25.04 39.85
C GLN A 72 12.38 26.56 39.96
N ALA A 73 13.47 27.33 39.73
CA ALA A 73 13.41 28.80 39.76
C ALA A 73 12.52 29.36 38.65
N SER A 74 12.57 28.80 37.44
CA SER A 74 11.75 29.22 36.30
C SER A 74 10.26 28.93 36.56
N TRP A 75 9.94 27.77 37.11
CA TRP A 75 8.58 27.42 37.52
C TRP A 75 8.06 28.35 38.64
N GLN A 76 8.89 28.66 39.63
CA GLN A 76 8.53 29.59 40.70
C GLN A 76 8.25 31.00 40.16
N ALA A 77 9.10 31.51 39.27
CA ALA A 77 8.92 32.81 38.63
C ALA A 77 7.66 32.85 37.74
N LEU A 78 7.42 31.78 36.95
CA LEU A 78 6.21 31.67 36.14
C LEU A 78 4.96 31.64 37.02
N SER A 79 4.97 30.84 38.08
CA SER A 79 3.87 30.71 39.03
C SER A 79 3.52 32.04 39.70
N ALA A 80 4.49 32.94 39.89
CA ALA A 80 4.26 34.28 40.40
C ALA A 80 3.59 35.23 39.38
N LEU A 81 3.74 34.97 38.08
CA LEU A 81 3.08 35.72 37.01
C LEU A 81 1.68 35.18 36.69
N MET A 82 1.45 33.89 36.92
CA MET A 82 0.15 33.24 36.71
C MET A 82 -0.88 33.75 37.73
N ASP A 83 -2.14 33.87 37.28
CA ASP A 83 -3.24 34.10 38.19
C ASP A 83 -3.37 32.96 39.20
N ARG A 84 -3.86 33.27 40.40
CA ARG A 84 -4.12 32.25 41.43
C ARG A 84 -5.11 31.21 40.87
N PRO A 85 -4.82 29.90 40.99
CA PRO A 85 -5.70 28.87 40.50
C PRO A 85 -7.03 28.96 41.26
N ARG A 86 -8.15 28.96 40.54
CA ARG A 86 -9.49 29.17 41.12
C ARG A 86 -10.28 27.87 41.30
N ASP A 87 -9.86 26.82 40.61
CA ASP A 87 -10.49 25.50 40.65
C ASP A 87 -9.52 24.42 41.16
N ALA A 88 -10.10 23.31 41.63
CA ALA A 88 -9.36 22.20 42.23
C ALA A 88 -8.41 21.52 41.24
N ALA A 89 -8.79 21.39 39.97
CA ALA A 89 -7.96 20.76 38.96
C ALA A 89 -6.68 21.57 38.73
N ALA A 90 -6.79 22.90 38.60
CA ALA A 90 -5.65 23.79 38.42
C ALA A 90 -4.73 23.82 39.64
N ILE A 91 -5.30 23.70 40.86
CA ILE A 91 -4.51 23.55 42.09
C ILE A 91 -3.72 22.25 42.06
N VAL A 92 -4.37 21.13 41.75
CA VAL A 92 -3.75 19.80 41.71
C VAL A 92 -2.65 19.74 40.65
N ALA A 93 -2.91 20.22 39.44
CA ALA A 93 -1.93 20.22 38.36
C ALA A 93 -0.69 21.04 38.70
N ARG A 94 -0.85 22.27 39.21
CA ARG A 94 0.30 23.11 39.63
C ARG A 94 1.06 22.50 40.81
N ALA A 95 0.36 21.85 41.74
CA ALA A 95 0.98 21.14 42.84
C ALA A 95 1.79 19.92 42.35
N ALA A 96 1.27 19.17 41.38
CA ALA A 96 1.95 18.03 40.77
C ALA A 96 3.26 18.45 40.09
N ILE A 97 3.23 19.50 39.27
CA ILE A 97 4.44 20.06 38.64
C ILE A 97 5.46 20.46 39.71
N SER A 98 5.01 21.19 40.74
CA SER A 98 5.88 21.63 41.83
C SER A 98 6.51 20.46 42.58
N ALA A 99 5.74 19.40 42.86
CA ALA A 99 6.21 18.21 43.57
C ALA A 99 7.22 17.42 42.74
N LEU A 100 6.96 17.22 41.44
CA LEU A 100 7.85 16.51 40.53
C LEU A 100 9.17 17.26 40.33
N LEU A 101 9.12 18.59 40.16
CA LEU A 101 10.35 19.40 40.08
C LEU A 101 11.12 19.42 41.40
N ALA A 102 10.44 19.43 42.56
CA ALA A 102 11.10 19.41 43.86
C ALA A 102 11.74 18.05 44.20
N GLY A 103 11.11 16.95 43.76
CA GLY A 103 11.62 15.59 43.91
C GLY A 103 12.61 15.16 42.82
N GLY A 104 12.77 15.99 41.78
CA GLY A 104 13.62 15.71 40.63
C GLY A 104 15.12 15.66 40.97
N GLN A 105 15.86 14.91 40.17
CA GLN A 105 17.31 14.77 40.28
C GLN A 105 18.06 16.04 39.78
N PRO A 106 19.35 16.23 40.12
CA PRO A 106 20.15 17.42 39.79
C PRO A 106 20.06 17.94 38.35
N TRP A 107 19.90 17.07 37.35
CA TRP A 107 19.77 17.45 35.95
C TRP A 107 18.37 17.19 35.44
N LEU A 108 17.79 18.18 34.76
CA LEU A 108 16.58 18.05 33.95
C LEU A 108 16.99 17.89 32.49
N ILE A 109 16.41 16.90 31.82
CA ILE A 109 16.67 16.60 30.41
C ILE A 109 15.36 16.75 29.64
N LEU A 110 15.44 17.39 28.48
CA LEU A 110 14.39 17.40 27.47
C LEU A 110 14.81 16.48 26.34
N ASP A 111 14.04 15.41 26.21
CA ASP A 111 14.04 14.55 25.06
C ASP A 111 13.21 15.18 23.94
N CYS A 112 13.85 15.42 22.81
CA CYS A 112 13.23 15.94 21.60
C CYS A 112 13.69 15.19 20.36
N VAL A 113 14.29 14.00 20.52
CA VAL A 113 14.98 13.31 19.42
C VAL A 113 14.03 13.01 18.27
N GLN A 114 12.86 12.42 18.58
CA GLN A 114 11.82 12.08 17.60
C GLN A 114 11.19 13.31 16.94
N LEU A 115 11.32 14.51 17.52
CA LEU A 115 10.69 15.73 17.01
C LEU A 115 11.57 16.52 16.03
N ILE A 116 12.85 16.14 15.89
CA ILE A 116 13.75 16.73 14.90
C ILE A 116 13.83 15.76 13.71
N PRO A 117 13.32 16.11 12.51
CA PRO A 117 13.13 15.17 11.40
C PRO A 117 14.43 14.92 10.60
N HIS A 118 15.53 14.65 11.29
CA HIS A 118 16.86 14.44 10.73
C HIS A 118 17.63 13.42 11.58
N ASP A 119 18.60 12.72 10.98
CA ASP A 119 19.40 11.76 11.72
C ASP A 119 20.37 12.47 12.68
N ILE A 120 20.58 11.88 13.85
CA ILE A 120 21.55 12.36 14.84
C ILE A 120 22.95 12.43 14.19
N GLY A 121 23.74 13.44 14.57
CA GLY A 121 25.08 13.68 14.01
C GLY A 121 25.09 14.42 12.66
N THR A 122 23.93 14.63 12.04
CA THR A 122 23.85 15.47 10.83
C THR A 122 23.88 16.98 11.18
N PRO A 123 24.39 17.84 10.26
CA PRO A 123 24.33 19.29 10.45
C PRO A 123 22.90 19.84 10.61
N GLN A 124 21.93 19.21 9.93
CA GLN A 124 20.52 19.58 9.98
C GLN A 124 19.91 19.30 11.34
N TYR A 125 20.21 18.12 11.91
CA TYR A 125 19.78 17.79 13.26
C TYR A 125 20.38 18.73 14.30
N ALA A 126 21.70 18.98 14.22
CA ALA A 126 22.37 19.94 15.11
C ALA A 126 21.76 21.35 15.02
N ALA A 127 21.37 21.80 13.82
CA ALA A 127 20.67 23.07 13.65
C ALA A 127 19.26 23.08 14.28
N GLY A 128 18.52 21.98 14.19
CA GLY A 128 17.22 21.83 14.85
C GLY A 128 17.33 21.88 16.38
N LEU A 129 18.31 21.17 16.95
CA LEU A 129 18.57 21.17 18.38
C LEU A 129 18.99 22.56 18.89
N GLU A 130 19.81 23.28 18.12
CA GLU A 130 20.21 24.65 18.42
C GLU A 130 19.03 25.63 18.32
N ALA A 131 18.09 25.44 17.38
CA ALA A 131 16.88 26.25 17.30
C ALA A 131 16.00 26.09 18.54
N LEU A 132 15.79 24.85 19.02
CA LEU A 132 15.07 24.59 20.27
C LEU A 132 15.76 25.23 21.48
N ARG A 133 17.10 25.17 21.54
CA ARG A 133 17.89 25.82 22.58
C ARG A 133 17.72 27.35 22.53
N ALA A 134 17.71 27.95 21.35
CA ALA A 134 17.48 29.37 21.17
C ALA A 134 16.07 29.80 21.60
N GLU A 135 15.05 28.99 21.32
CA GLU A 135 13.68 29.20 21.81
C GLU A 135 13.61 29.15 23.34
N ALA A 136 14.21 28.14 23.97
CA ALA A 136 14.29 28.01 25.42
C ALA A 136 14.94 29.24 26.07
N GLN A 137 16.05 29.73 25.50
CA GLN A 137 16.72 30.96 25.92
C GLN A 137 15.81 32.20 25.79
N ALA A 138 15.08 32.32 24.67
CA ALA A 138 14.17 33.44 24.43
C ALA A 138 13.02 33.46 25.45
N LEU A 139 12.40 32.30 25.72
CA LEU A 139 11.35 32.13 26.71
C LEU A 139 11.84 32.46 28.13
N HIS A 140 13.03 31.98 28.50
CA HIS A 140 13.62 32.30 29.79
C HIS A 140 13.90 33.80 29.94
N SER A 141 14.39 34.45 28.87
CA SER A 141 14.63 35.89 28.86
C SER A 141 13.32 36.69 28.97
N ALA A 142 12.24 36.22 28.33
CA ALA A 142 10.90 36.78 28.48
C ALA A 142 10.38 36.67 29.91
N LEU A 143 10.58 35.51 30.55
CA LEU A 143 10.25 35.27 31.96
C LEU A 143 10.97 36.23 32.91
N GLN A 144 12.28 36.43 32.72
CA GLN A 144 13.05 37.37 33.53
C GLN A 144 12.56 38.82 33.39
N ARG A 145 12.05 39.20 32.21
CA ARG A 145 11.48 40.54 31.98
C ARG A 145 10.03 40.67 32.46
N GLY A 146 9.37 39.58 32.83
CA GLY A 146 7.93 39.56 33.12
C GLY A 146 7.06 39.84 31.89
N ASP A 147 7.55 39.48 30.70
CA ASP A 147 6.88 39.71 29.42
C ASP A 147 5.65 38.79 29.28
N LYS A 148 4.49 39.32 29.64
CA LYS A 148 3.23 38.56 29.65
C LYS A 148 2.71 38.21 28.25
N GLU A 149 3.07 38.99 27.24
CA GLU A 149 2.62 38.75 25.87
C GLU A 149 3.35 37.54 25.29
N ALA A 150 4.68 37.51 25.43
CA ALA A 150 5.50 36.37 25.01
C ALA A 150 5.18 35.08 25.80
N LEU A 151 4.66 35.20 27.03
CA LEU A 151 4.28 34.08 27.89
C LEU A 151 2.78 33.76 27.88
N ALA A 152 1.99 34.44 27.04
CA ALA A 152 0.53 34.37 27.08
C ALA A 152 -0.03 32.94 27.08
N PRO A 153 0.47 31.97 26.27
CA PRO A 153 -0.03 30.59 26.30
C PRO A 153 0.13 29.90 27.65
N LEU A 154 1.24 30.16 28.36
CA LEU A 154 1.49 29.61 29.71
C LEU A 154 0.65 30.30 30.78
N LEU A 155 0.35 31.60 30.61
CA LEU A 155 -0.43 32.38 31.57
C LEU A 155 -1.94 32.15 31.42
N ALA A 156 -2.41 31.86 30.22
CA ALA A 156 -3.81 31.54 29.93
C ALA A 156 -4.21 30.09 30.25
N ALA A 157 -3.22 29.22 30.52
CA ALA A 157 -3.42 27.79 30.72
C ALA A 157 -4.25 27.46 31.98
N GLY A 158 -5.34 26.71 31.79
CA GLY A 158 -5.96 25.90 32.84
C GLY A 158 -5.09 24.68 33.21
N ALA A 159 -5.58 23.83 34.12
CA ALA A 159 -4.86 22.69 34.71
C ALA A 159 -4.16 21.73 33.72
N ALA A 160 -4.71 21.60 32.51
CA ALA A 160 -4.19 20.78 31.43
C ALA A 160 -4.30 21.60 30.14
N SER A 161 -3.25 22.35 29.82
CA SER A 161 -3.14 23.09 28.57
C SER A 161 -2.01 22.47 27.73
N PRO A 162 -2.13 22.45 26.40
CA PRO A 162 -1.04 22.03 25.52
C PRO A 162 0.29 22.74 25.79
N ALA A 163 0.24 24.01 26.24
CA ALA A 163 1.44 24.76 26.61
C ALA A 163 2.18 24.17 27.83
N ILE A 164 1.50 23.42 28.70
CA ILE A 164 2.02 22.90 29.98
C ILE A 164 2.53 21.46 29.85
N GLY A 165 1.90 20.63 29.01
CA GLY A 165 2.20 19.20 28.89
C GLY A 165 1.51 18.34 29.95
N TYR A 166 1.67 17.01 29.87
CA TYR A 166 1.17 16.06 30.86
C TYR A 166 2.26 15.72 31.88
N TRP A 167 1.97 15.81 33.18
CA TRP A 167 2.94 15.64 34.26
C TRP A 167 2.60 14.45 35.15
N SER A 168 3.48 13.46 35.20
CA SER A 168 3.35 12.29 36.06
C SER A 168 4.72 11.65 36.27
N ALA A 169 4.98 11.08 37.46
CA ALA A 169 6.15 10.23 37.68
C ALA A 169 6.07 8.90 36.88
N THR A 170 4.88 8.56 36.40
CA THR A 170 4.62 7.42 35.50
C THR A 170 4.59 7.83 34.03
N ALA A 171 4.91 9.09 33.70
CA ALA A 171 5.22 9.44 32.32
C ALA A 171 6.51 8.68 32.01
N ASP A 172 6.35 7.53 31.39
CA ASP A 172 7.45 6.66 31.01
C ASP A 172 8.17 7.42 29.91
N ALA A 173 9.27 8.07 30.28
CA ALA A 173 10.11 8.72 29.30
C ALA A 173 10.44 7.64 28.26
N GLN A 174 10.14 7.90 26.98
CA GLN A 174 10.43 7.01 25.86
C GLN A 174 11.95 6.86 25.66
N LEU A 175 12.60 6.25 26.65
CA LEU A 175 13.97 5.76 26.60
C LEU A 175 14.06 4.50 25.73
N ALA A 176 12.92 3.99 25.24
CA ALA A 176 12.79 2.88 24.30
C ALA A 176 11.49 3.04 23.49
N ASP A 177 11.37 2.28 22.40
CA ASP A 177 10.12 2.17 21.64
C ASP A 177 9.00 1.68 22.56
N VAL A 178 7.82 2.31 22.49
CA VAL A 178 6.67 1.87 23.29
C VAL A 178 6.07 0.63 22.63
N GLU A 179 6.24 -0.51 23.28
CA GLU A 179 5.77 -1.80 22.78
C GLU A 179 4.52 -2.29 23.54
N GLU A 180 3.80 -3.21 22.91
CA GLU A 180 2.71 -3.94 23.56
C GLU A 180 3.27 -4.87 24.66
N LEU A 181 2.87 -4.64 25.89
CA LEU A 181 3.15 -5.51 27.04
C LEU A 181 1.99 -6.50 27.28
N ASP A 182 2.27 -7.61 27.97
CA ASP A 182 1.21 -8.52 28.42
C ASP A 182 0.29 -7.81 29.42
N ALA A 183 -0.99 -7.65 29.06
CA ALA A 183 -1.97 -6.98 29.91
C ALA A 183 -2.08 -7.59 31.32
N ASN A 184 -1.77 -8.88 31.49
CA ASN A 184 -1.84 -9.56 32.80
C ASN A 184 -0.77 -9.08 33.78
N VAL A 185 0.35 -8.53 33.28
CA VAL A 185 1.44 -8.03 34.14
C VAL A 185 1.25 -6.56 34.55
N LEU A 186 0.26 -5.87 33.97
CA LEU A 186 0.00 -4.45 34.22
C LEU A 186 -1.08 -4.27 35.31
N PRO A 187 -0.73 -3.86 36.55
CA PRO A 187 -1.68 -3.84 37.66
C PRO A 187 -2.87 -2.89 37.45
N PHE A 188 -2.67 -1.80 36.71
CA PHE A 188 -3.72 -0.80 36.45
C PHE A 188 -4.74 -1.27 35.39
N LEU A 189 -4.46 -2.35 34.66
CA LEU A 189 -5.42 -3.01 33.77
C LEU A 189 -6.26 -4.07 34.49
N GLN A 190 -5.91 -4.45 35.72
CA GLN A 190 -6.66 -5.45 36.48
C GLN A 190 -8.09 -4.97 36.74
N GLY A 191 -9.06 -5.79 36.34
CA GLY A 191 -10.48 -5.46 36.45
C GLY A 191 -11.01 -4.57 35.32
N LEU A 192 -10.23 -4.35 34.25
CA LEU A 192 -10.70 -3.78 32.99
C LEU A 192 -10.83 -4.88 31.93
N GLU A 193 -11.71 -4.66 30.95
CA GLU A 193 -11.76 -5.48 29.73
C GLU A 193 -10.84 -4.87 28.67
N VAL A 194 -9.66 -5.46 28.45
CA VAL A 194 -8.75 -5.04 27.37
C VAL A 194 -9.31 -5.56 26.05
N ARG A 195 -9.49 -4.67 25.08
CA ARG A 195 -10.08 -4.97 23.77
C ARG A 195 -9.00 -5.28 22.74
N GLU A 196 -8.06 -4.37 22.60
CA GLU A 196 -6.98 -4.44 21.61
C GLU A 196 -5.84 -3.50 21.99
N TRP A 197 -4.67 -3.76 21.40
CA TRP A 197 -3.58 -2.82 21.28
C TRP A 197 -3.81 -1.94 20.04
N VAL A 198 -3.77 -0.62 20.23
CA VAL A 198 -3.91 0.37 19.16
C VAL A 198 -2.49 0.82 18.77
N GLU A 199 -1.95 0.23 17.71
CA GLU A 199 -0.58 0.46 17.25
C GLU A 199 -0.31 1.94 16.93
N ASP A 200 -1.19 2.56 16.15
CA ASP A 200 -1.07 3.96 15.71
C ASP A 200 -1.23 4.98 16.86
N ALA A 201 -1.74 4.54 18.02
CA ALA A 201 -1.88 5.35 19.23
C ALA A 201 -0.97 4.87 20.38
N LEU A 202 -0.19 3.81 20.20
CA LEU A 202 0.69 3.19 21.20
C LEU A 202 0.00 3.08 22.59
N CYS A 203 -1.21 2.51 22.61
CA CYS A 203 -2.01 2.37 23.83
C CYS A 203 -3.00 1.21 23.76
N TYR A 204 -3.57 0.82 24.89
CA TYR A 204 -4.64 -0.17 24.98
C TYR A 204 -6.01 0.49 24.90
N ALA A 205 -6.87 -0.06 24.06
CA ALA A 205 -8.30 0.18 24.13
C ALA A 205 -8.91 -0.72 25.22
N VAL A 206 -9.62 -0.10 26.16
CA VAL A 206 -10.18 -0.78 27.33
C VAL A 206 -11.64 -0.42 27.53
N ALA A 207 -12.38 -1.29 28.20
CA ALA A 207 -13.74 -1.01 28.67
C ALA A 207 -13.87 -1.23 30.19
N ALA A 208 -14.83 -0.53 30.79
CA ALA A 208 -15.15 -0.68 32.20
C ALA A 208 -15.80 -2.06 32.47
N ALA A 209 -15.35 -2.77 33.51
CA ALA A 209 -15.96 -4.05 33.88
C ALA A 209 -17.45 -3.90 34.18
N GLY A 210 -18.26 -4.73 33.52
CA GLY A 210 -19.73 -4.70 33.64
C GLY A 210 -20.41 -3.52 32.93
N GLN A 211 -19.65 -2.65 32.25
CA GLN A 211 -20.14 -1.57 31.39
C GLN A 211 -19.34 -1.56 30.07
N PRO A 212 -19.49 -2.58 29.22
CA PRO A 212 -18.64 -2.79 28.05
C PRO A 212 -18.73 -1.67 27.00
N ASP A 213 -19.82 -0.87 27.04
CA ASP A 213 -20.03 0.27 26.16
C ASP A 213 -19.19 1.48 26.55
N ILE A 214 -18.75 1.60 27.82
CA ILE A 214 -17.91 2.70 28.26
C ILE A 214 -16.45 2.37 27.97
N ARG A 215 -15.88 3.11 27.03
CA ARG A 215 -14.53 2.91 26.48
C ARG A 215 -13.52 3.90 27.03
N GLY A 216 -12.25 3.50 27.00
CA GLY A 216 -11.11 4.36 27.32
C GLY A 216 -9.85 3.92 26.59
N LEU A 217 -8.84 4.80 26.62
CA LEU A 217 -7.51 4.58 26.06
C LEU A 217 -6.45 4.84 27.12
N VAL A 218 -5.56 3.88 27.34
CA VAL A 218 -4.52 3.94 28.38
C VAL A 218 -3.20 3.38 27.85
N THR A 219 -2.10 4.09 28.08
CA THR A 219 -0.77 3.68 27.64
C THR A 219 -0.23 2.49 28.46
N PRO A 220 0.82 1.77 28.00
CA PRO A 220 1.45 0.68 28.75
C PRO A 220 2.02 1.04 30.12
N TYR A 221 2.20 2.33 30.37
CA TYR A 221 2.68 2.87 31.63
C TYR A 221 1.58 3.56 32.46
N GLY A 222 0.31 3.40 32.06
CA GLY A 222 -0.85 3.80 32.87
C GLY A 222 -1.27 5.26 32.73
N ARG A 223 -0.77 6.01 31.73
CA ARG A 223 -1.35 7.33 31.38
C ARG A 223 -2.65 7.11 30.62
N TRP A 224 -3.72 7.73 31.10
CA TRP A 224 -4.99 7.76 30.37
C TRP A 224 -4.97 8.86 29.32
N ILE A 225 -5.12 8.47 28.05
CA ILE A 225 -5.44 9.39 26.94
C ILE A 225 -6.93 9.71 27.00
N ALA A 226 -7.77 8.69 27.19
CA ALA A 226 -9.21 8.85 27.36
C ALA A 226 -9.67 8.06 28.60
N PRO A 227 -9.81 8.72 29.78
CA PRO A 227 -10.23 8.03 31.00
C PRO A 227 -11.71 7.62 30.94
N LEU A 228 -12.04 6.47 31.53
CA LEU A 228 -13.41 5.93 31.58
C LEU A 228 -14.43 6.90 32.22
N SER A 229 -13.96 7.84 33.05
CA SER A 229 -14.80 8.89 33.66
C SER A 229 -15.40 9.87 32.64
N LEU A 230 -14.88 9.92 31.41
CA LEU A 230 -15.47 10.70 30.32
C LEU A 230 -16.77 10.06 29.79
N GLY A 231 -17.05 8.80 30.11
CA GLY A 231 -18.28 8.11 29.71
C GLY A 231 -18.41 7.98 28.18
N LEU A 232 -17.30 7.67 27.50
CA LEU A 232 -17.26 7.58 26.04
C LEU A 232 -17.92 6.28 25.58
N VAL A 233 -18.94 6.37 24.73
CA VAL A 233 -19.66 5.22 24.15
C VAL A 233 -19.25 4.93 22.72
N HIS A 234 -18.66 5.93 22.06
CA HIS A 234 -17.91 5.78 20.82
C HIS A 234 -16.51 6.32 21.07
N LEU A 235 -15.50 5.56 20.65
CA LEU A 235 -14.09 5.92 20.76
C LEU A 235 -13.36 5.18 19.65
N ASP A 236 -12.84 5.94 18.69
CA ASP A 236 -12.21 5.45 17.48
C ASP A 236 -10.85 6.14 17.30
N ALA A 237 -9.81 5.30 17.24
CA ALA A 237 -8.42 5.71 17.13
C ALA A 237 -7.79 5.22 15.82
N SER A 238 -8.60 4.83 14.83
CA SER A 238 -8.12 4.45 13.49
C SER A 238 -7.36 5.58 12.77
N ASP A 239 -7.66 6.83 13.12
CA ASP A 239 -7.01 8.03 12.57
C ASP A 239 -5.87 8.56 13.47
N ALA A 240 -5.37 7.75 14.40
CA ALA A 240 -4.34 8.17 15.36
C ALA A 240 -3.02 8.54 14.69
N ASP A 241 -2.70 7.92 13.54
CA ASP A 241 -1.52 8.24 12.74
C ASP A 241 -1.59 9.65 12.11
N ASP A 242 -2.80 10.18 11.90
CA ASP A 242 -3.06 11.57 11.54
C ASP A 242 -3.11 12.51 12.76
N GLY A 243 -2.99 11.96 13.97
CA GLY A 243 -2.93 12.70 15.23
C GLY A 243 -4.27 12.83 15.97
N TRP A 244 -5.31 12.13 15.52
CA TRP A 244 -6.69 12.38 15.95
C TRP A 244 -7.40 11.12 16.46
N ILE A 245 -8.30 11.31 17.41
CA ILE A 245 -9.18 10.27 17.96
C ILE A 245 -10.61 10.83 17.96
N THR A 246 -11.56 10.15 17.32
CA THR A 246 -12.97 10.59 17.32
C THR A 246 -13.74 9.91 18.45
N PHE A 247 -14.70 10.64 19.04
CA PHE A 247 -15.45 10.12 20.19
C PHE A 247 -16.89 10.63 20.25
N ALA A 248 -17.74 9.91 20.96
CA ALA A 248 -19.05 10.36 21.41
C ALA A 248 -19.29 9.95 22.86
N THR A 249 -20.02 10.77 23.61
CA THR A 249 -20.30 10.56 25.03
C THR A 249 -21.67 9.92 25.23
N ALA A 250 -21.86 9.21 26.34
CA ALA A 250 -23.13 8.54 26.66
C ALA A 250 -24.34 9.49 26.70
N ASP A 251 -24.15 10.75 27.08
CA ASP A 251 -25.21 11.77 27.10
C ASP A 251 -25.55 12.33 25.71
N LYS A 252 -24.65 12.18 24.73
CA LYS A 252 -24.82 12.67 23.35
C LYS A 252 -24.24 11.66 22.34
N PRO A 253 -24.85 10.47 22.21
CA PRO A 253 -24.32 9.42 21.34
C PRO A 253 -24.30 9.81 19.84
N ASP A 254 -25.18 10.73 19.43
CA ASP A 254 -25.28 11.22 18.04
C ASP A 254 -24.41 12.46 17.77
N ALA A 255 -23.62 12.91 18.74
CA ALA A 255 -22.73 14.05 18.61
C ALA A 255 -21.28 13.61 18.79
N HIS A 256 -20.46 13.84 17.77
CA HIS A 256 -19.07 13.44 17.76
C HIS A 256 -18.14 14.62 17.99
N GLY A 257 -17.07 14.38 18.75
CA GLY A 257 -15.96 15.30 18.97
C GLY A 257 -14.64 14.68 18.53
N VAL A 258 -13.57 15.45 18.67
CA VAL A 258 -12.19 15.02 18.35
C VAL A 258 -11.28 15.31 19.53
N LEU A 259 -10.48 14.31 19.90
CA LEU A 259 -9.35 14.40 20.81
C LEU A 259 -8.06 14.42 19.99
N ASP A 260 -7.04 15.11 20.47
CA ASP A 260 -5.67 14.85 20.06
C ASP A 260 -5.12 13.58 20.76
N LEU A 261 -3.94 13.11 20.34
CA LEU A 261 -3.24 11.98 20.99
C LEU A 261 -2.84 12.23 22.44
N ASN A 262 -2.99 13.45 22.94
CA ASN A 262 -2.73 13.80 24.33
C ASN A 262 -3.97 13.72 25.23
N GLY A 263 -5.14 13.42 24.66
CA GLY A 263 -6.42 13.39 25.37
C GLY A 263 -7.08 14.75 25.50
N THR A 264 -6.61 15.76 24.76
CA THR A 264 -7.20 17.10 24.74
C THR A 264 -8.33 17.15 23.74
N VAL A 265 -9.52 17.59 24.18
CA VAL A 265 -10.64 17.85 23.27
C VAL A 265 -10.28 19.05 22.39
N VAL A 266 -10.06 18.80 21.10
CA VAL A 266 -9.81 19.85 20.10
C VAL A 266 -11.10 20.30 19.43
N LEU A 267 -12.02 19.37 19.20
CA LEU A 267 -13.40 19.67 18.76
C LEU A 267 -14.39 19.11 19.77
N ALA A 268 -15.22 19.98 20.32
CA ALA A 268 -16.29 19.57 21.23
C ALA A 268 -17.38 18.78 20.48
N PRO A 269 -18.08 17.82 21.13
CA PRO A 269 -19.14 17.05 20.51
C PRO A 269 -20.22 17.91 19.85
N ALA A 270 -20.37 17.74 18.54
CA ALA A 270 -21.39 18.40 17.72
C ALA A 270 -22.23 17.36 16.98
N PRO A 271 -23.53 17.62 16.73
CA PRO A 271 -24.40 16.66 16.03
C PRO A 271 -23.82 16.22 14.68
N GLY A 272 -23.91 14.92 14.40
CA GLY A 272 -23.38 14.32 13.19
C GLY A 272 -22.12 13.47 13.43
N ALA A 273 -21.77 12.66 12.44
CA ALA A 273 -20.55 11.86 12.44
C ALA A 273 -19.37 12.70 11.95
N LEU A 274 -18.17 12.36 12.44
CA LEU A 274 -16.91 12.97 12.01
C LEU A 274 -16.03 11.90 11.38
N TYR A 275 -15.42 12.21 10.24
CA TYR A 275 -14.49 11.35 9.52
C TYR A 275 -13.21 12.15 9.27
N VAL A 276 -12.09 11.74 9.84
CA VAL A 276 -10.81 12.39 9.59
C VAL A 276 -10.39 12.06 8.16
N ILE A 277 -9.95 13.08 7.43
CA ILE A 277 -9.50 12.95 6.04
C ILE A 277 -7.98 13.01 5.97
N SER A 278 -7.37 13.79 6.87
CA SER A 278 -5.92 13.92 7.04
C SER A 278 -5.66 14.61 8.39
N SER A 279 -4.38 14.72 8.76
CA SER A 279 -3.92 15.52 9.91
C SER A 279 -4.43 16.98 9.98
N HIS A 280 -5.01 17.53 8.90
CA HIS A 280 -5.50 18.91 8.85
C HIS A 280 -7.00 19.05 8.55
N LEU A 281 -7.70 17.96 8.24
CA LEU A 281 -9.06 18.03 7.69
C LEU A 281 -9.96 16.96 8.27
N VAL A 282 -11.20 17.35 8.58
CA VAL A 282 -12.25 16.44 9.04
C VAL A 282 -13.56 16.73 8.30
N GLN A 283 -14.22 15.69 7.83
CA GLN A 283 -15.56 15.77 7.27
C GLN A 283 -16.59 15.56 8.39
N GLN A 284 -17.57 16.45 8.47
CA GLN A 284 -18.73 16.30 9.33
C GLN A 284 -19.96 15.98 8.49
N ILE A 285 -20.64 14.87 8.79
CA ILE A 285 -21.92 14.49 8.18
C ILE A 285 -23.01 14.65 9.22
N ALA A 286 -23.86 15.67 9.05
CA ALA A 286 -24.98 15.95 9.95
C ALA A 286 -26.07 14.87 9.83
N PRO A 287 -26.97 14.73 10.83
CA PRO A 287 -28.03 13.71 10.82
C PRO A 287 -29.01 13.80 9.64
N ASP A 288 -29.13 14.98 9.01
CA ASP A 288 -29.94 15.19 7.80
C ASP A 288 -29.18 14.85 6.50
N GLY A 289 -27.95 14.36 6.61
CA GLY A 289 -27.05 14.07 5.50
C GLY A 289 -26.23 15.26 5.02
N ALA A 290 -26.43 16.47 5.57
CA ALA A 290 -25.66 17.63 5.18
C ALA A 290 -24.19 17.47 5.57
N SER A 291 -23.31 17.46 4.58
CA SER A 291 -21.87 17.27 4.79
C SER A 291 -21.08 18.57 4.70
N ARG A 292 -20.07 18.71 5.56
CA ARG A 292 -19.17 19.87 5.65
C ARG A 292 -17.73 19.44 5.82
N LEU A 293 -16.80 20.16 5.21
CA LEU A 293 -15.38 20.00 5.44
C LEU A 293 -14.89 21.08 6.40
N LEU A 294 -14.27 20.66 7.49
CA LEU A 294 -13.72 21.52 8.54
C LEU A 294 -12.20 21.38 8.58
N ARG A 295 -11.54 22.44 9.00
CA ARG A 295 -10.11 22.44 9.31
C ARG A 295 -9.88 21.93 10.73
N LEU A 296 -8.85 21.11 10.91
CA LEU A 296 -8.30 20.76 12.22
C LEU A 296 -7.09 21.65 12.56
N PRO A 297 -6.86 21.93 13.85
CA PRO A 297 -7.69 21.55 15.00
C PRO A 297 -8.82 22.56 15.32
N ASP A 298 -8.89 23.71 14.64
CA ASP A 298 -9.75 24.84 15.04
C ASP A 298 -11.23 24.70 14.68
N GLY A 299 -11.60 23.71 13.87
CA GLY A 299 -12.96 23.43 13.44
C GLY A 299 -13.51 24.45 12.45
N THR A 300 -12.66 25.29 11.84
CA THR A 300 -13.11 26.32 10.91
C THR A 300 -13.72 25.68 9.66
N LEU A 301 -14.89 26.15 9.26
CA LEU A 301 -15.57 25.69 8.05
C LEU A 301 -14.75 26.06 6.81
N LEU A 302 -14.33 25.05 6.05
CA LEU A 302 -13.65 25.25 4.77
C LEU A 302 -14.63 25.23 3.60
N ILE A 303 -15.47 24.19 3.53
CA ILE A 303 -16.42 24.00 2.42
C ILE A 303 -17.73 23.43 2.98
N ASP A 304 -18.84 24.08 2.63
CA ASP A 304 -20.19 23.60 2.92
C ASP A 304 -20.69 22.74 1.74
N ARG A 305 -21.44 21.67 2.06
CA ARG A 305 -22.02 20.70 1.12
C ARG A 305 -20.96 20.00 0.25
N VAL A 306 -20.19 19.12 0.88
CA VAL A 306 -19.23 18.26 0.19
C VAL A 306 -19.70 16.81 0.30
N ASP A 307 -20.32 16.29 -0.75
CA ASP A 307 -20.99 14.99 -0.71
C ASP A 307 -20.00 13.82 -0.69
N ASN A 308 -18.83 13.98 -1.30
CA ASN A 308 -17.78 12.97 -1.30
C ASN A 308 -16.39 13.60 -1.14
N ILE A 309 -15.50 12.94 -0.40
CA ILE A 309 -14.13 13.36 -0.14
C ILE A 309 -13.23 12.12 -0.18
N GLY A 310 -12.07 12.20 -0.83
CA GLY A 310 -11.12 11.10 -0.85
C GLY A 310 -9.69 11.55 -1.12
N GLU A 311 -8.72 10.92 -0.48
CA GLU A 311 -7.31 11.14 -0.77
C GLU A 311 -6.93 10.53 -2.12
N ARG A 312 -6.02 11.20 -2.84
CA ARG A 312 -5.51 10.79 -4.15
C ARG A 312 -4.08 10.28 -4.04
N GLU A 313 -3.68 9.42 -4.99
CA GLU A 313 -2.31 8.89 -5.07
C GLU A 313 -1.24 9.98 -5.27
N ASP A 314 -1.62 11.12 -5.85
CA ASP A 314 -0.73 12.26 -6.07
C ASP A 314 -0.57 13.19 -4.86
N GLY A 315 -1.20 12.84 -3.73
CA GLY A 315 -1.13 13.53 -2.45
C GLY A 315 -2.08 14.72 -2.31
N TYR A 316 -3.02 14.90 -3.24
CA TYR A 316 -4.12 15.85 -3.14
C TYR A 316 -5.41 15.16 -2.63
N ILE A 317 -6.47 15.94 -2.43
CA ILE A 317 -7.76 15.44 -1.95
C ILE A 317 -8.83 15.80 -2.96
N ASP A 318 -9.56 14.81 -3.45
CA ASP A 318 -10.74 15.00 -4.29
C ASP A 318 -11.93 15.39 -3.44
N ILE A 319 -12.73 16.31 -3.97
CA ILE A 319 -14.02 16.69 -3.40
C ILE A 319 -15.09 16.65 -4.47
N GLU A 320 -16.27 16.17 -4.11
CA GLU A 320 -17.45 16.23 -4.96
C GLU A 320 -18.59 16.99 -4.27
N ARG A 321 -19.36 17.72 -5.07
CA ARG A 321 -20.53 18.45 -4.62
C ARG A 321 -21.66 18.34 -5.62
N GLN A 322 -22.87 18.07 -5.17
CA GLN A 322 -24.08 18.13 -5.97
C GLN A 322 -24.40 19.57 -6.36
N THR A 323 -24.69 19.78 -7.65
CA THR A 323 -25.28 21.02 -8.12
C THR A 323 -26.78 21.00 -7.88
N GLY A 324 -27.33 22.12 -7.43
CA GLY A 324 -28.78 22.28 -7.19
C GLY A 324 -29.59 22.60 -8.46
N ASP A 325 -29.01 22.38 -9.64
CA ASP A 325 -29.66 22.63 -10.93
C ASP A 325 -30.38 21.35 -11.40
N ASP A 326 -31.34 21.49 -12.32
CA ASP A 326 -32.23 20.42 -12.88
C ASP A 326 -31.49 19.17 -13.42
N ASP A 327 -30.16 19.19 -13.49
CA ASP A 327 -29.33 18.10 -13.96
C ASP A 327 -28.81 17.15 -12.83
N GLU A 328 -29.08 17.44 -11.53
CA GLU A 328 -28.72 16.64 -10.32
C GLU A 328 -27.36 15.91 -10.46
N ARG A 329 -26.27 16.65 -10.66
CA ARG A 329 -24.94 16.04 -10.89
C ARG A 329 -23.89 16.56 -9.93
N ASN A 330 -22.96 15.67 -9.63
CA ASN A 330 -21.78 16.01 -8.86
C ASN A 330 -20.81 16.82 -9.74
N VAL A 331 -20.23 17.87 -9.15
CA VAL A 331 -19.06 18.56 -9.65
C VAL A 331 -17.87 18.24 -8.76
N CYS A 332 -16.75 17.91 -9.39
CA CYS A 332 -15.49 17.56 -8.78
C CYS A 332 -14.57 18.78 -8.69
N GLY A 333 -13.86 18.87 -7.57
CA GLY A 333 -12.76 19.80 -7.31
C GLY A 333 -11.63 19.08 -6.59
N VAL A 334 -10.54 19.81 -6.33
CA VAL A 334 -9.32 19.26 -5.73
C VAL A 334 -8.77 20.23 -4.70
N LEU A 335 -8.41 19.72 -3.54
CA LEU A 335 -7.76 20.44 -2.45
C LEU A 335 -6.33 19.95 -2.28
N ASP A 336 -5.45 20.82 -1.77
CA ASP A 336 -4.22 20.35 -1.16
C ASP A 336 -4.47 19.78 0.24
N LYS A 337 -3.46 19.17 0.85
CA LYS A 337 -3.55 18.57 2.19
C LYS A 337 -3.93 19.57 3.29
N MET A 338 -3.74 20.88 3.08
CA MET A 338 -4.12 21.93 4.03
C MET A 338 -5.57 22.41 3.83
N GLY A 339 -6.29 21.81 2.88
CA GLY A 339 -7.64 22.20 2.50
C GLY A 339 -7.70 23.44 1.61
N LYS A 340 -6.58 23.89 1.03
CA LYS A 340 -6.60 24.97 0.06
C LYS A 340 -7.19 24.44 -1.24
N VAL A 341 -8.17 25.15 -1.80
CA VAL A 341 -8.74 24.82 -3.10
C VAL A 341 -7.68 25.02 -4.20
N VAL A 342 -7.26 23.93 -4.82
CA VAL A 342 -6.38 23.91 -5.99
C VAL A 342 -7.22 23.97 -7.26
N VAL A 343 -8.27 23.14 -7.33
CA VAL A 343 -9.24 23.14 -8.43
C VAL A 343 -10.63 23.33 -7.82
N PRO A 344 -11.38 24.39 -8.19
CA PRO A 344 -12.72 24.59 -7.66
C PRO A 344 -13.67 23.47 -8.13
N PRO A 345 -14.68 23.10 -7.33
CA PRO A 345 -15.69 22.11 -7.70
C PRO A 345 -16.59 22.65 -8.82
N ALA A 346 -16.13 22.50 -10.06
CA ALA A 346 -16.75 23.07 -11.26
C ALA A 346 -16.64 22.14 -12.48
N TYR A 347 -16.04 20.97 -12.31
CA TYR A 347 -15.76 20.02 -13.39
C TYR A 347 -16.57 18.74 -13.18
N SER A 348 -16.88 18.02 -14.26
CA SER A 348 -17.52 16.71 -14.14
C SER A 348 -16.54 15.64 -13.67
N SER A 349 -15.24 15.83 -13.87
CA SER A 349 -14.16 15.02 -13.30
C SER A 349 -12.82 15.74 -13.38
N VAL A 350 -11.89 15.38 -12.48
CA VAL A 350 -10.50 15.86 -12.48
C VAL A 350 -9.57 14.66 -12.29
N GLN A 351 -8.75 14.35 -13.30
CA GLN A 351 -7.72 13.31 -13.19
C GLN A 351 -6.54 13.77 -12.32
N ASP A 352 -5.71 12.82 -11.88
CA ASP A 352 -4.54 13.12 -11.04
C ASP A 352 -3.59 14.10 -11.74
N PHE A 353 -2.82 14.82 -10.94
CA PHE A 353 -1.72 15.63 -11.44
C PHE A 353 -0.54 14.73 -11.81
N GLY A 354 -0.08 14.83 -13.06
CA GLY A 354 1.07 14.03 -13.52
C GLY A 354 2.33 14.31 -12.69
N THR A 355 3.07 13.27 -12.31
CA THR A 355 4.19 13.36 -11.35
C THR A 355 5.25 14.42 -11.68
N LYS A 356 5.59 14.59 -12.96
CA LYS A 356 6.67 15.51 -13.40
C LYS A 356 6.18 16.92 -13.77
N LYS A 357 5.11 17.01 -14.55
CA LYS A 357 4.63 18.29 -15.11
C LYS A 357 3.50 18.90 -14.28
N LYS A 358 2.91 18.11 -13.36
CA LYS A 358 1.81 18.53 -12.48
C LYS A 358 0.64 19.13 -13.26
N ILE A 359 0.29 18.45 -14.36
CA ILE A 359 -0.85 18.77 -15.22
C ILE A 359 -1.88 17.66 -15.05
N ALA A 360 -3.14 18.04 -14.94
CA ALA A 360 -4.31 17.17 -14.86
C ALA A 360 -5.25 17.44 -16.03
N ILE A 361 -6.02 16.42 -16.41
CA ILE A 361 -7.11 16.54 -17.37
C ILE A 361 -8.41 16.75 -16.61
N VAL A 362 -9.16 17.75 -17.02
CA VAL A 362 -10.48 18.05 -16.49
C VAL A 362 -11.54 17.80 -17.55
N SER A 363 -12.75 17.43 -17.14
CA SER A 363 -13.89 17.30 -18.04
C SER A 363 -15.05 18.20 -17.62
N GLN A 364 -15.81 18.68 -18.59
CA GLN A 364 -17.09 19.37 -18.36
C GLN A 364 -18.11 18.87 -19.37
N ARG A 365 -19.37 18.80 -18.95
CA ARG A 365 -20.47 18.53 -19.86
C ARG A 365 -20.98 19.82 -20.49
N ILE A 366 -20.81 19.94 -21.80
CA ILE A 366 -21.21 21.11 -22.59
C ILE A 366 -22.13 20.64 -23.71
N ALA A 367 -23.35 21.19 -23.78
CA ALA A 367 -24.38 20.81 -24.74
C ALA A 367 -24.61 19.27 -24.81
N GLY A 368 -24.61 18.61 -23.65
CA GLY A 368 -24.86 17.17 -23.55
C GLY A 368 -23.65 16.25 -23.80
N ARG A 369 -22.48 16.80 -24.18
CA ARG A 369 -21.24 16.03 -24.44
C ARG A 369 -20.18 16.32 -23.38
N PHE A 370 -19.36 15.34 -23.03
CA PHE A 370 -18.16 15.58 -22.23
C PHE A 370 -17.05 16.16 -23.12
N LEU A 371 -16.56 17.33 -22.75
CA LEU A 371 -15.41 17.97 -23.37
C LEU A 371 -14.30 18.10 -22.33
N PHE A 372 -13.06 17.96 -22.79
CA PHE A 372 -11.89 17.86 -21.96
C PHE A 372 -11.03 19.11 -22.08
N GLY A 373 -10.37 19.47 -20.98
CA GLY A 373 -9.41 20.57 -20.84
C GLY A 373 -8.19 20.15 -20.02
N MET A 374 -7.27 21.08 -19.79
CA MET A 374 -6.06 20.86 -19.00
C MET A 374 -5.90 21.93 -17.93
N ILE A 375 -5.49 21.53 -16.73
CA ILE A 375 -5.24 22.40 -15.59
C ILE A 375 -3.90 22.03 -14.96
N ASN A 376 -3.19 22.98 -14.35
CA ASN A 376 -1.98 22.69 -13.57
C ASN A 376 -2.26 22.62 -12.07
N SER A 377 -1.27 22.15 -11.29
CA SER A 377 -1.37 22.07 -9.83
C SER A 377 -1.37 23.42 -9.11
N GLN A 378 -1.27 24.52 -9.85
CA GLN A 378 -1.50 25.88 -9.34
C GLN A 378 -2.95 26.32 -9.53
N GLY A 379 -3.80 25.49 -10.15
CA GLY A 379 -5.20 25.78 -10.44
C GLY A 379 -5.42 26.58 -11.72
N GLU A 380 -4.37 26.80 -12.53
CA GLU A 380 -4.46 27.57 -13.77
C GLU A 380 -4.98 26.67 -14.91
N LEU A 381 -6.09 27.09 -15.53
CA LEU A 381 -6.65 26.41 -16.70
C LEU A 381 -5.76 26.66 -17.91
N LEU A 382 -4.93 25.68 -18.25
CA LEU A 382 -4.01 25.69 -19.38
C LEU A 382 -4.76 25.58 -20.72
N ALA A 383 -5.77 24.71 -20.78
CA ALA A 383 -6.60 24.52 -21.95
C ALA A 383 -8.08 24.39 -21.54
N PRO A 384 -9.01 25.14 -22.17
CA PRO A 384 -10.43 25.06 -21.82
C PRO A 384 -11.05 23.71 -22.22
N CYS A 385 -12.15 23.34 -21.57
CA CYS A 385 -12.93 22.15 -21.89
C CYS A 385 -13.63 22.27 -23.25
N ARG A 386 -12.90 22.02 -24.33
CA ARG A 386 -13.40 22.11 -25.72
C ARG A 386 -12.92 20.97 -26.62
N TYR A 387 -12.11 20.07 -26.09
CA TYR A 387 -11.54 18.96 -26.85
C TYR A 387 -12.41 17.71 -26.64
N GLU A 388 -12.63 16.94 -27.70
CA GLU A 388 -13.37 15.68 -27.62
C GLU A 388 -12.57 14.60 -26.88
N ALA A 389 -11.24 14.68 -26.96
CA ALA A 389 -10.34 13.82 -26.21
C ALA A 389 -9.02 14.54 -25.96
N ILE A 390 -8.42 14.29 -24.79
CA ILE A 390 -7.03 14.65 -24.49
C ILE A 390 -6.35 13.38 -23.97
N ASP A 391 -5.11 13.14 -24.40
CA ASP A 391 -4.34 11.99 -23.94
C ASP A 391 -3.82 12.18 -22.53
N CYS A 392 -3.82 11.11 -21.71
CA CYS A 392 -3.52 11.20 -20.28
C CYS A 392 -2.16 11.85 -20.02
N ALA A 393 -2.13 12.83 -19.11
CA ALA A 393 -0.91 13.55 -18.72
C ALA A 393 -0.18 12.89 -17.53
N THR A 394 -0.77 11.83 -16.96
CA THR A 394 -0.24 11.11 -15.79
C THR A 394 0.38 9.77 -16.20
N THR A 395 1.17 9.25 -15.27
CA THR A 395 2.19 8.18 -15.27
C THR A 395 1.98 6.87 -16.04
N SER A 396 0.96 6.75 -16.89
CA SER A 396 0.69 5.59 -17.76
C SER A 396 0.56 5.93 -19.25
N SER A 397 0.96 7.13 -19.70
CA SER A 397 1.13 7.36 -21.15
C SER A 397 2.28 6.48 -21.69
N PRO A 398 2.06 5.64 -22.72
CA PRO A 398 3.16 5.00 -23.44
C PRO A 398 4.06 6.07 -24.09
N PRO A 399 5.28 5.68 -24.48
CA PRO A 399 6.54 6.32 -24.09
C PRO A 399 6.64 7.79 -24.48
N ARG A 400 6.76 8.63 -23.43
CA ARG A 400 7.27 10.01 -23.43
C ARG A 400 6.41 11.00 -24.22
N LEU A 401 5.76 11.91 -23.48
CA LEU A 401 5.48 13.30 -23.88
C LEU A 401 6.41 13.74 -25.02
N ARG A 402 5.93 13.67 -26.26
CA ARG A 402 6.80 13.82 -27.41
C ARG A 402 7.13 15.27 -27.57
N LYS A 403 8.39 15.63 -27.32
CA LYS A 403 8.87 17.02 -27.42
C LYS A 403 8.02 18.01 -26.58
N ASN A 404 7.56 17.56 -25.40
CA ASN A 404 6.66 18.33 -24.51
C ASN A 404 5.30 18.69 -25.16
N LEU A 405 4.77 17.81 -25.99
CA LEU A 405 3.44 17.95 -26.58
C LEU A 405 2.50 16.83 -26.08
N ILE A 406 1.21 17.15 -26.02
CA ILE A 406 0.10 16.31 -25.58
C ILE A 406 -0.85 16.13 -26.76
N PHE A 407 -1.16 14.88 -27.11
CA PHE A 407 -2.11 14.60 -28.18
C PHE A 407 -3.54 14.89 -27.74
N ALA A 408 -4.33 15.50 -28.62
CA ALA A 408 -5.74 15.76 -28.40
C ALA A 408 -6.54 15.62 -29.69
N ILE A 409 -7.86 15.53 -29.55
CA ILE A 409 -8.83 15.59 -30.65
C ILE A 409 -9.73 16.78 -30.35
N ASP A 410 -9.84 17.73 -31.28
CA ASP A 410 -10.74 18.87 -31.10
C ASP A 410 -12.23 18.47 -31.23
N ALA A 411 -13.12 19.43 -31.00
CA ALA A 411 -14.57 19.22 -31.11
C ALA A 411 -15.06 18.86 -32.53
N GLN A 412 -14.21 18.97 -33.56
CA GLN A 412 -14.51 18.59 -34.95
C GLN A 412 -13.97 17.19 -35.28
N GLY A 413 -13.29 16.52 -34.35
CA GLY A 413 -12.66 15.21 -34.58
C GLY A 413 -11.27 15.30 -35.23
N LEU A 414 -10.65 16.48 -35.25
CA LEU A 414 -9.35 16.69 -35.89
C LEU A 414 -8.19 16.49 -34.90
N ALA A 415 -7.11 15.89 -35.40
CA ALA A 415 -5.91 15.59 -34.63
C ALA A 415 -5.17 16.89 -34.26
N CYS A 416 -4.89 17.04 -32.97
CA CYS A 416 -4.21 18.19 -32.37
C CYS A 416 -2.97 17.73 -31.60
N MET A 417 -1.95 18.60 -31.56
CA MET A 417 -0.90 18.55 -30.55
C MET A 417 -0.97 19.82 -29.70
N LEU A 418 -1.05 19.66 -28.39
CA LEU A 418 -1.07 20.75 -27.41
C LEU A 418 0.30 20.87 -26.76
N THR A 419 0.80 22.09 -26.60
CA THR A 419 1.93 22.37 -25.71
C THR A 419 1.53 22.21 -24.25
N LEU A 420 2.50 22.15 -23.35
CA LEU A 420 2.24 22.04 -21.91
C LEU A 420 1.47 23.22 -21.32
N ASP A 421 1.48 24.39 -21.98
CA ASP A 421 0.65 25.54 -21.63
C ASP A 421 -0.72 25.54 -22.35
N GLY A 422 -1.09 24.42 -22.99
CA GLY A 422 -2.41 24.20 -23.57
C GLY A 422 -2.69 24.84 -24.93
N LYS A 423 -1.67 25.42 -25.57
CA LYS A 423 -1.79 25.99 -26.91
C LYS A 423 -1.64 24.92 -27.97
N GLN A 424 -2.38 25.06 -29.07
CA GLN A 424 -2.20 24.19 -30.23
C GLN A 424 -0.85 24.48 -30.89
N ALA A 425 -0.07 23.43 -31.16
CA ALA A 425 1.22 23.53 -31.87
C ALA A 425 1.03 23.89 -33.36
N PHE A 426 -0.13 23.56 -33.93
CA PHE A 426 -0.53 23.87 -35.30
C PHE A 426 -2.06 23.94 -35.39
N VAL A 427 -2.58 24.52 -36.48
CA VAL A 427 -4.03 24.54 -36.76
C VAL A 427 -4.47 23.14 -37.20
N PRO A 428 -5.40 22.47 -36.50
CA PRO A 428 -5.85 21.13 -36.87
C PRO A 428 -6.53 21.13 -38.24
N LEU A 429 -6.14 20.19 -39.10
CA LEU A 429 -6.66 20.07 -40.47
C LEU A 429 -7.17 18.67 -40.80
N TYR A 430 -6.67 17.64 -40.12
CA TYR A 430 -6.88 16.25 -40.50
C TYR A 430 -7.31 15.42 -39.29
N PRO A 431 -8.28 14.50 -39.42
CA PRO A 431 -8.64 13.57 -38.36
C PRO A 431 -7.57 12.47 -38.22
N PRO A 432 -7.46 11.82 -37.05
CA PRO A 432 -6.52 10.72 -36.85
C PRO A 432 -6.88 9.51 -37.72
N ALA A 433 -5.87 8.81 -38.23
CA ALA A 433 -6.07 7.61 -39.07
C ALA A 433 -6.60 6.40 -38.28
N HIS A 434 -6.47 6.42 -36.96
CA HIS A 434 -6.88 5.33 -36.07
C HIS A 434 -7.48 5.87 -34.76
N HIS A 435 -8.41 5.13 -34.16
CA HIS A 435 -9.03 5.51 -32.87
C HIS A 435 -8.13 5.16 -31.68
N LEU A 436 -7.37 4.06 -31.76
CA LEU A 436 -6.33 3.72 -30.78
C LEU A 436 -5.19 4.76 -30.82
N ARG A 437 -5.01 5.46 -29.70
CA ARG A 437 -4.01 6.52 -29.54
C ARG A 437 -2.57 6.02 -29.72
N GLY A 438 -2.26 4.83 -29.19
CA GLY A 438 -0.96 4.18 -29.38
C GLY A 438 -0.61 3.86 -30.85
N VAL A 439 -1.61 3.80 -31.73
CA VAL A 439 -1.42 3.67 -33.19
C VAL A 439 -1.35 5.04 -33.84
N ALA A 440 -2.34 5.91 -33.57
CA ALA A 440 -2.46 7.21 -34.24
C ALA A 440 -1.25 8.13 -33.98
N VAL A 441 -0.56 7.94 -32.86
CA VAL A 441 0.50 8.83 -32.40
C VAL A 441 1.81 8.00 -32.44
N GLN A 442 2.80 8.38 -33.26
CA GLN A 442 4.18 7.83 -33.32
C GLN A 442 5.31 8.78 -32.85
N SER A 443 6.46 8.26 -32.40
CA SER A 443 7.51 9.00 -31.66
C SER A 443 7.85 10.40 -32.17
N ASP A 444 7.78 10.61 -33.49
CA ASP A 444 8.07 11.88 -34.14
C ASP A 444 6.96 12.39 -35.09
N PHE A 445 5.83 11.69 -35.20
CA PHE A 445 4.74 12.02 -36.14
C PHE A 445 3.37 11.46 -35.71
N LEU A 446 2.31 11.87 -36.41
CA LEU A 446 0.94 11.37 -36.28
C LEU A 446 0.51 10.66 -37.56
N TYR A 447 -0.29 9.62 -37.46
CA TYR A 447 -1.05 9.12 -38.60
C TYR A 447 -2.39 9.84 -38.70
N VAL A 448 -2.62 10.51 -39.82
CA VAL A 448 -3.83 11.29 -40.10
C VAL A 448 -4.46 10.89 -41.43
N VAL A 449 -5.71 11.29 -41.65
CA VAL A 449 -6.43 11.02 -42.90
C VAL A 449 -6.52 12.26 -43.76
N LYS A 450 -6.14 12.12 -45.02
CA LYS A 450 -6.42 13.12 -46.06
C LYS A 450 -6.85 12.40 -47.33
N ASP A 451 -7.97 12.83 -47.92
CA ASP A 451 -8.50 12.31 -49.18
C ASP A 451 -8.66 10.78 -49.21
N GLY A 452 -9.09 10.18 -48.08
CA GLY A 452 -9.29 8.73 -47.93
C GLY A 452 -8.01 7.90 -47.74
N MET A 453 -6.85 8.55 -47.72
CA MET A 453 -5.54 7.93 -47.53
C MET A 453 -5.00 8.19 -46.13
N ALA A 454 -4.26 7.23 -45.59
CA ALA A 454 -3.48 7.43 -44.37
C ALA A 454 -2.16 8.14 -44.70
N TRP A 455 -1.80 9.13 -43.89
CA TRP A 455 -0.56 9.90 -44.03
C TRP A 455 0.17 9.98 -42.70
N SER A 456 1.50 10.03 -42.73
CA SER A 456 2.28 10.54 -41.59
C SER A 456 2.34 12.07 -41.65
N MET A 457 2.24 12.71 -40.50
CA MET A 457 2.27 14.16 -40.33
C MET A 457 3.17 14.50 -39.15
N ASP A 458 4.11 15.42 -39.30
CA ASP A 458 4.90 15.89 -38.16
C ASP A 458 4.07 16.73 -37.17
N PHE A 459 4.68 17.11 -36.04
CA PHE A 459 4.02 17.92 -35.02
C PHE A 459 3.95 19.43 -35.36
N THR A 460 4.29 19.82 -36.59
CA THR A 460 4.05 21.17 -37.12
C THR A 460 2.83 21.22 -38.05
N GLY A 461 2.22 20.06 -38.33
CA GLY A 461 1.11 19.91 -39.25
C GLY A 461 1.54 19.64 -40.70
N GLN A 462 2.83 19.42 -40.96
CA GLN A 462 3.34 19.11 -42.28
C GLN A 462 3.16 17.61 -42.57
N LEU A 463 2.47 17.28 -43.67
CA LEU A 463 2.38 15.91 -44.18
C LEU A 463 3.75 15.47 -44.71
N LEU A 464 4.16 14.25 -44.33
CA LEU A 464 5.47 13.69 -44.65
C LEU A 464 5.35 12.62 -45.74
N GLU A 465 4.70 11.50 -45.42
CA GLU A 465 4.59 10.33 -46.30
C GLU A 465 3.13 9.86 -46.41
N GLN A 466 2.73 9.51 -47.63
CA GLN A 466 1.44 8.88 -47.90
C GLN A 466 1.57 7.36 -47.83
N PHE A 467 0.64 6.71 -47.15
CA PHE A 467 0.51 5.26 -47.10
C PHE A 467 -0.65 4.80 -47.99
N ASP A 468 -1.31 3.72 -47.59
CA ASP A 468 -2.47 3.16 -48.28
C ASP A 468 -3.76 3.90 -47.91
N THR A 469 -4.87 3.46 -48.49
CA THR A 469 -6.23 3.77 -48.05
C THR A 469 -6.37 3.50 -46.55
N VAL A 470 -7.19 4.31 -45.87
CA VAL A 470 -7.39 4.18 -44.42
C VAL A 470 -7.90 2.79 -44.03
N GLU A 471 -8.70 2.15 -44.88
CA GLU A 471 -9.19 0.79 -44.65
C GLU A 471 -8.07 -0.24 -44.66
N ASN A 472 -7.22 -0.23 -45.70
CA ASN A 472 -6.07 -1.12 -45.79
C ASN A 472 -5.06 -0.87 -44.67
N PHE A 473 -4.82 0.39 -44.32
CA PHE A 473 -3.96 0.76 -43.20
C PHE A 473 -4.47 0.17 -41.88
N LYS A 474 -5.76 0.35 -41.56
CA LYS A 474 -6.39 -0.23 -40.37
C LYS A 474 -6.32 -1.76 -40.35
N ALA A 475 -6.56 -2.40 -41.50
CA ALA A 475 -6.48 -3.85 -41.64
C ALA A 475 -5.05 -4.36 -41.38
N ALA A 476 -4.03 -3.67 -41.92
CA ALA A 476 -2.63 -4.01 -41.71
C ALA A 476 -2.21 -3.88 -40.23
N ILE A 477 -2.57 -2.77 -39.57
CA ILE A 477 -2.32 -2.58 -38.12
C ILE A 477 -3.01 -3.67 -37.30
N THR A 478 -4.26 -4.01 -37.62
CA THR A 478 -5.01 -5.06 -36.91
C THR A 478 -4.34 -6.43 -37.07
N ALA A 479 -3.85 -6.76 -38.26
CA ALA A 479 -3.10 -8.00 -38.50
C ALA A 479 -1.80 -8.04 -37.68
N GLN A 480 -1.03 -6.94 -37.68
CA GLN A 480 0.21 -6.84 -36.90
C GLN A 480 -0.04 -6.97 -35.39
N LEU A 481 -1.06 -6.29 -34.86
CA LEU A 481 -1.43 -6.39 -33.45
C LEU A 481 -1.89 -7.81 -33.08
N SER A 482 -2.63 -8.48 -33.96
CA SER A 482 -3.08 -9.86 -33.75
C SER A 482 -1.91 -10.84 -33.75
N GLU A 483 -0.93 -10.65 -34.63
CA GLU A 483 0.30 -11.44 -34.66
C GLU A 483 1.14 -11.23 -33.40
N ALA A 484 1.34 -9.97 -32.99
CA ALA A 484 2.09 -9.62 -31.79
C ALA A 484 1.43 -10.13 -30.49
N MET A 485 0.10 -10.21 -30.46
CA MET A 485 -0.66 -10.78 -29.33
C MET A 485 -0.86 -12.30 -29.43
N GLY A 486 -0.33 -12.97 -30.46
CA GLY A 486 -0.52 -14.41 -30.67
C GLY A 486 -1.96 -14.83 -30.99
N LEU A 487 -2.83 -13.88 -31.34
CA LEU A 487 -4.25 -14.08 -31.65
C LEU A 487 -4.50 -14.49 -33.12
N SER A 488 -3.45 -14.63 -33.93
CA SER A 488 -3.55 -15.24 -35.24
C SER A 488 -4.07 -16.68 -35.10
N LYS A 489 -5.30 -16.95 -35.58
CA LYS A 489 -5.92 -18.28 -35.53
C LYS A 489 -4.96 -19.37 -36.03
N LYS A 490 -4.36 -20.14 -35.13
CA LYS A 490 -3.84 -21.47 -35.47
C LYS A 490 -5.05 -22.29 -35.94
N LYS A 491 -4.95 -22.90 -37.14
CA LYS A 491 -5.99 -23.82 -37.61
C LYS A 491 -6.15 -24.94 -36.58
N PRO A 492 -7.38 -25.29 -36.16
CA PRO A 492 -7.56 -26.38 -35.22
C PRO A 492 -7.04 -27.67 -35.86
N VAL A 493 -6.04 -28.27 -35.23
CA VAL A 493 -5.64 -29.63 -35.56
C VAL A 493 -6.81 -30.52 -35.13
N ARG A 494 -7.46 -31.17 -36.09
CA ARG A 494 -8.54 -32.12 -35.80
C ARG A 494 -7.92 -33.32 -35.08
N ARG A 495 -7.98 -33.32 -33.74
CA ARG A 495 -7.57 -34.46 -32.92
C ARG A 495 -8.49 -35.64 -33.24
N ARG A 496 -7.91 -36.83 -33.37
CA ARG A 496 -8.66 -38.06 -33.61
C ARG A 496 -9.14 -38.60 -32.25
N SER A 497 -10.35 -39.16 -32.25
CA SER A 497 -10.96 -39.83 -31.11
C SER A 497 -11.46 -41.21 -31.53
N PHE A 498 -11.59 -42.12 -30.57
CA PHE A 498 -12.08 -43.47 -30.77
C PHE A 498 -13.01 -43.89 -29.64
N THR A 499 -14.07 -44.63 -29.98
CA THR A 499 -14.97 -45.18 -28.97
C THR A 499 -14.39 -46.44 -28.31
N PRO A 500 -14.84 -46.83 -27.10
CA PRO A 500 -14.46 -48.08 -26.46
C PRO A 500 -14.48 -49.30 -27.38
N THR A 501 -15.56 -49.46 -28.14
CA THR A 501 -15.73 -50.57 -29.09
C THR A 501 -14.64 -50.56 -30.18
N GLN A 502 -14.26 -49.37 -30.66
CA GLN A 502 -13.21 -49.23 -31.68
C GLN A 502 -11.83 -49.53 -31.10
N ILE A 503 -11.58 -49.16 -29.85
CA ILE A 503 -10.32 -49.45 -29.15
C ILE A 503 -10.19 -50.94 -28.89
N LEU A 504 -11.19 -51.58 -28.30
CA LEU A 504 -11.19 -53.01 -28.00
C LEU A 504 -11.01 -53.89 -29.25
N ALA A 505 -11.55 -53.45 -30.40
CA ALA A 505 -11.46 -54.20 -31.65
C ALA A 505 -10.14 -53.99 -32.41
N LYS A 506 -9.49 -52.83 -32.26
CA LYS A 506 -8.37 -52.42 -33.15
C LYS A 506 -7.05 -52.17 -32.43
N ALA A 507 -7.02 -52.06 -31.11
CA ALA A 507 -5.78 -51.91 -30.37
C ALA A 507 -5.00 -53.23 -30.34
N ASP A 508 -3.73 -53.18 -30.74
CA ASP A 508 -2.85 -54.34 -30.67
C ASP A 508 -2.44 -54.61 -29.22
N ARG A 509 -2.96 -55.71 -28.65
CA ARG A 509 -2.69 -56.09 -27.25
C ARG A 509 -1.23 -56.44 -27.01
N ALA A 510 -0.53 -57.03 -27.98
CA ALA A 510 0.89 -57.35 -27.84
C ALA A 510 1.73 -56.07 -27.85
N GLN A 511 1.36 -55.09 -28.68
CA GLN A 511 1.97 -53.76 -28.69
C GLN A 511 1.74 -53.03 -27.36
N LEU A 512 0.49 -53.01 -26.85
CA LEU A 512 0.15 -52.38 -25.57
C LEU A 512 0.92 -53.00 -24.40
N ARG A 513 0.98 -54.33 -24.31
CA ARG A 513 1.74 -55.03 -23.25
C ARG A 513 3.23 -54.76 -23.33
N SER A 514 3.80 -54.72 -24.54
CA SER A 514 5.22 -54.40 -24.73
C SER A 514 5.54 -52.98 -24.28
N MET A 515 4.67 -52.02 -24.61
CA MET A 515 4.84 -50.61 -24.25
C MET A 515 4.62 -50.39 -22.76
N ALA A 516 3.62 -51.05 -22.17
CA ALA A 516 3.35 -51.00 -20.73
C ALA A 516 4.48 -51.65 -19.91
N ALA A 517 5.08 -52.75 -20.38
CA ALA A 517 6.23 -53.37 -19.71
C ALA A 517 7.45 -52.45 -19.69
N LEU A 518 7.70 -51.73 -20.79
CA LEU A 518 8.79 -50.74 -20.86
C LEU A 518 8.50 -49.52 -19.97
N PHE A 519 7.23 -49.10 -19.86
CA PHE A 519 6.81 -48.00 -19.00
C PHE A 519 6.90 -48.35 -17.50
N LEU A 520 6.41 -49.53 -17.12
CA LEU A 520 6.42 -50.05 -15.75
C LEU A 520 7.75 -50.74 -15.41
N GLN A 521 8.85 -50.13 -15.86
CA GLN A 521 10.23 -50.49 -15.48
C GLN A 521 10.59 -51.97 -15.65
N GLY A 522 10.00 -52.64 -16.65
CA GLY A 522 10.28 -54.02 -17.02
C GLY A 522 9.46 -55.09 -16.32
N ASP A 523 8.48 -54.72 -15.48
CA ASP A 523 7.59 -55.68 -14.83
C ASP A 523 6.52 -56.17 -15.82
N ALA A 524 6.81 -57.28 -16.49
CA ALA A 524 5.95 -57.84 -17.52
C ALA A 524 4.61 -58.37 -16.97
N ASP A 525 4.60 -58.87 -15.73
CA ASP A 525 3.40 -59.42 -15.10
C ASP A 525 2.46 -58.28 -14.66
N LEU A 526 3.02 -57.22 -14.05
CA LEU A 526 2.27 -56.01 -13.72
C LEU A 526 1.73 -55.32 -14.98
N ALA A 527 2.56 -55.18 -16.02
CA ALA A 527 2.13 -54.60 -17.28
C ALA A 527 1.02 -55.38 -17.98
N ALA A 528 1.10 -56.71 -17.99
CA ALA A 528 0.03 -57.55 -18.53
C ALA A 528 -1.28 -57.32 -17.77
N ARG A 529 -1.22 -57.29 -16.42
CA ARG A 529 -2.40 -57.03 -15.59
C ARG A 529 -2.97 -55.63 -15.78
N CYS A 530 -2.15 -54.59 -15.85
CA CYS A 530 -2.62 -53.22 -16.09
C CYS A 530 -3.31 -53.08 -17.45
N VAL A 531 -2.76 -53.70 -18.50
CA VAL A 531 -3.41 -53.73 -19.83
C VAL A 531 -4.75 -54.46 -19.77
N ASP A 532 -4.80 -55.62 -19.11
CA ASP A 532 -6.05 -56.39 -19.04
C ASP A 532 -7.13 -55.64 -18.26
N ILE A 533 -6.79 -55.03 -17.11
CA ILE A 533 -7.72 -54.19 -16.34
C ILE A 533 -8.21 -52.99 -17.17
N THR A 534 -7.30 -52.27 -17.84
CA THR A 534 -7.67 -51.10 -18.66
C THR A 534 -8.64 -51.50 -19.79
N LEU A 535 -8.47 -52.68 -20.39
CA LEU A 535 -9.36 -53.18 -21.43
C LEU A 535 -10.69 -53.72 -20.87
N GLU A 536 -10.70 -54.24 -19.64
CA GLU A 536 -11.92 -54.65 -18.94
C GLU A 536 -12.77 -53.43 -18.54
N GLU A 537 -12.15 -52.40 -17.95
CA GLU A 537 -12.81 -51.12 -17.63
C GLU A 537 -13.39 -50.48 -18.89
N LEU A 538 -12.60 -50.41 -19.96
CA LEU A 538 -13.07 -49.86 -21.24
C LEU A 538 -14.24 -50.67 -21.84
N ALA A 539 -14.40 -51.95 -21.51
CA ALA A 539 -15.54 -52.74 -21.98
C ALA A 539 -16.84 -52.45 -21.20
N GLU A 540 -16.74 -51.83 -20.03
CA GLU A 540 -17.88 -51.43 -19.19
C GLU A 540 -18.30 -49.96 -19.41
N ASP A 541 -17.44 -49.14 -20.03
CA ASP A 541 -17.72 -47.75 -20.39
C ASP A 541 -18.86 -47.59 -21.41
N ASP A 542 -19.42 -46.37 -21.49
CA ASP A 542 -20.46 -46.05 -22.47
C ASP A 542 -19.91 -46.22 -23.91
N PRO A 543 -20.54 -47.04 -24.76
CA PRO A 543 -20.06 -47.29 -26.12
C PRO A 543 -20.02 -46.04 -27.02
N GLU A 544 -20.71 -44.96 -26.65
CA GLU A 544 -20.69 -43.66 -27.34
C GLU A 544 -19.64 -42.69 -26.78
N GLU A 545 -18.94 -43.03 -25.69
CA GLU A 545 -17.85 -42.22 -25.15
C GLU A 545 -16.65 -42.19 -26.12
N GLU A 546 -15.95 -41.05 -26.18
CA GLU A 546 -14.85 -40.83 -27.14
C GLU A 546 -13.54 -40.53 -26.42
N TYR A 547 -12.53 -41.36 -26.68
CA TYR A 547 -11.19 -41.22 -26.12
C TYR A 547 -10.21 -40.65 -27.14
N GLU A 548 -9.48 -39.61 -26.76
CA GLU A 548 -8.50 -38.95 -27.63
C GLU A 548 -7.27 -39.83 -27.90
N GLY A 549 -6.84 -39.87 -29.16
CA GLY A 549 -5.58 -40.50 -29.56
C GLY A 549 -5.41 -40.53 -31.07
N ASP A 550 -4.17 -40.52 -31.56
CA ASP A 550 -3.90 -40.60 -33.01
C ASP A 550 -4.19 -42.01 -33.59
N THR A 551 -4.16 -43.03 -32.73
CA THR A 551 -4.53 -44.42 -33.00
C THR A 551 -5.31 -45.02 -31.81
N PRO A 552 -6.07 -46.12 -32.00
CA PRO A 552 -6.75 -46.78 -30.89
C PRO A 552 -5.79 -47.31 -29.80
N ALA A 553 -4.58 -47.73 -30.19
CA ALA A 553 -3.54 -48.13 -29.25
C ALA A 553 -2.99 -46.94 -28.44
N ALA A 554 -2.85 -45.75 -29.05
CA ALA A 554 -2.46 -44.55 -28.32
C ALA A 554 -3.53 -44.10 -27.32
N ALA A 555 -4.81 -44.09 -27.73
CA ALA A 555 -5.93 -43.75 -26.85
C ALA A 555 -6.00 -44.70 -25.64
N CYS A 556 -5.91 -46.02 -25.88
CA CYS A 556 -5.86 -47.03 -24.83
C CYS A 556 -4.65 -46.87 -23.90
N PHE A 557 -3.49 -46.50 -24.45
CA PHE A 557 -2.29 -46.34 -23.65
C PHE A 557 -2.33 -45.09 -22.76
N PHE A 558 -2.99 -44.01 -23.17
CA PHE A 558 -3.20 -42.85 -22.29
C PHE A 558 -4.04 -43.20 -21.06
N LEU A 559 -5.06 -44.05 -21.22
CA LEU A 559 -5.85 -44.57 -20.09
C LEU A 559 -4.98 -45.39 -19.15
N LEU A 560 -4.20 -46.32 -19.69
CA LEU A 560 -3.26 -47.12 -18.90
C LEU A 560 -2.23 -46.25 -18.17
N TRP A 561 -1.67 -45.25 -18.86
CA TRP A 561 -0.74 -44.29 -18.27
C TRP A 561 -1.40 -43.51 -17.13
N SER A 562 -2.63 -43.05 -17.29
CA SER A 562 -3.39 -42.34 -16.25
C SER A 562 -3.56 -43.19 -15.00
N THR A 563 -3.97 -44.45 -15.17
CA THR A 563 -4.11 -45.41 -14.06
C THR A 563 -2.77 -45.72 -13.39
N ALA A 564 -1.69 -45.88 -14.17
CA ALA A 564 -0.35 -46.11 -13.64
C ALA A 564 0.23 -44.87 -12.93
N ALA A 565 -0.08 -43.67 -13.40
CA ALA A 565 0.31 -42.40 -12.77
C ALA A 565 -0.40 -42.25 -11.41
N HIS A 566 -1.74 -42.37 -11.41
CA HIS A 566 -2.55 -42.12 -10.22
C HIS A 566 -2.40 -43.19 -9.14
N THR A 567 -2.38 -44.47 -9.52
CA THR A 567 -2.46 -45.59 -8.57
C THR A 567 -1.08 -46.13 -8.17
N LEU A 568 -0.11 -46.09 -9.08
CA LEU A 568 1.22 -46.67 -8.87
C LEU A 568 2.32 -45.61 -8.69
N GLY A 569 2.00 -44.32 -8.86
CA GLY A 569 2.94 -43.22 -8.68
C GLY A 569 4.04 -43.18 -9.74
N HIS A 570 3.83 -43.78 -10.92
CA HIS A 570 4.83 -43.86 -12.00
C HIS A 570 4.80 -42.69 -13.00
N GLY A 571 3.97 -41.67 -12.76
CA GLY A 571 3.81 -40.50 -13.60
C GLY A 571 2.89 -39.44 -12.99
N THR A 572 2.81 -38.27 -13.62
CA THR A 572 1.91 -37.16 -13.22
C THR A 572 1.62 -36.22 -14.39
N THR A 573 0.64 -35.34 -14.25
CA THR A 573 0.39 -34.21 -15.16
C THR A 573 0.79 -32.87 -14.52
N LEU A 574 1.48 -32.00 -15.24
CA LEU A 574 1.75 -30.62 -14.83
C LEU A 574 1.29 -29.62 -15.89
N ASP A 575 0.63 -28.55 -15.47
CA ASP A 575 0.33 -27.40 -16.33
C ASP A 575 1.62 -26.60 -16.61
N TRP A 576 1.75 -26.02 -17.80
CA TRP A 576 2.94 -25.24 -18.16
C TRP A 576 3.22 -24.04 -17.24
N LYS A 577 2.19 -23.52 -16.55
CA LYS A 577 2.31 -22.42 -15.57
C LYS A 577 2.61 -22.90 -14.15
N ALA A 578 2.48 -24.19 -13.86
CA ALA A 578 2.68 -24.76 -12.54
C ALA A 578 4.17 -25.04 -12.26
N VAL A 579 5.02 -24.02 -12.47
CA VAL A 579 6.47 -24.12 -12.25
C VAL A 579 6.78 -24.36 -10.77
N ASP A 580 5.93 -23.84 -9.89
CA ASP A 580 5.97 -24.00 -8.43
C ASP A 580 5.75 -25.45 -7.96
N GLU A 581 5.25 -26.33 -8.83
CA GLU A 581 5.09 -27.76 -8.54
C GLU A 581 6.35 -28.59 -8.85
N VAL A 582 7.33 -28.04 -9.58
CA VAL A 582 8.60 -28.73 -9.90
C VAL A 582 9.37 -29.12 -8.63
N PRO A 583 9.59 -28.25 -7.62
CA PRO A 583 10.24 -28.64 -6.37
C PRO A 583 9.48 -29.71 -5.58
N ARG A 584 8.20 -29.91 -5.86
CA ARG A 584 7.31 -30.88 -5.19
C ARG A 584 7.12 -32.16 -5.98
N ILE A 585 7.87 -32.39 -7.06
CA ILE A 585 7.68 -33.54 -7.96
C ILE A 585 7.67 -34.91 -7.25
N VAL A 586 8.36 -35.06 -6.12
CA VAL A 586 8.34 -36.28 -5.28
C VAL A 586 6.94 -36.62 -4.73
N GLN A 587 6.10 -35.61 -4.53
CA GLN A 587 4.71 -35.79 -4.07
C GLN A 587 3.82 -36.32 -5.19
N HIS A 588 4.23 -36.10 -6.44
CA HIS A 588 3.49 -36.44 -7.64
C HIS A 588 3.97 -37.74 -8.30
N ILE A 589 5.26 -38.04 -8.24
CA ILE A 589 5.87 -39.27 -8.75
C ILE A 589 6.52 -40.01 -7.58
N GLY A 590 5.89 -41.11 -7.15
CA GLY A 590 6.23 -41.89 -5.96
C GLY A 590 7.49 -42.75 -6.07
N LEU A 591 8.54 -42.29 -6.76
CA LEU A 591 9.79 -43.03 -6.93
C LEU A 591 10.82 -42.70 -5.85
N PRO A 592 11.48 -43.71 -5.24
CA PRO A 592 12.53 -43.47 -4.24
C PRO A 592 13.68 -42.59 -4.74
N ALA A 593 13.97 -42.62 -6.05
CA ALA A 593 15.02 -41.84 -6.70
C ALA A 593 14.76 -40.33 -6.77
N LEU A 594 13.55 -39.86 -6.40
CA LEU A 594 13.20 -38.44 -6.38
C LEU A 594 13.12 -37.88 -4.94
N ARG A 595 13.37 -38.69 -3.91
CA ARG A 595 13.15 -38.29 -2.50
C ARG A 595 14.05 -37.14 -2.03
N ASP A 596 15.21 -37.02 -2.62
CA ASP A 596 16.23 -36.02 -2.35
C ASP A 596 16.35 -34.97 -3.45
N PHE A 597 15.40 -34.94 -4.40
CA PHE A 597 15.34 -33.90 -5.41
C PHE A 597 14.98 -32.53 -4.78
N SER A 598 15.73 -31.50 -5.15
CA SER A 598 15.49 -30.11 -4.78
C SER A 598 15.77 -29.19 -5.95
N TRP A 599 14.96 -28.16 -6.13
CA TRP A 599 15.14 -27.14 -7.16
C TRP A 599 14.76 -25.77 -6.59
N ALA A 600 15.67 -24.80 -6.63
CA ALA A 600 15.47 -23.47 -6.08
C ALA A 600 15.34 -22.42 -7.21
N GLU A 601 14.15 -21.81 -7.34
CA GLU A 601 13.75 -20.90 -8.44
C GLU A 601 14.67 -19.67 -8.66
N ARG A 602 15.57 -19.35 -7.73
CA ARG A 602 16.51 -18.21 -7.84
C ARG A 602 17.92 -18.58 -8.29
N GLU A 603 18.32 -19.85 -8.20
CA GLU A 603 19.68 -20.31 -8.55
C GLU A 603 19.67 -21.30 -9.73
N ASP A 604 18.61 -22.10 -9.88
CA ASP A 604 18.54 -23.22 -10.82
C ASP A 604 17.66 -22.97 -12.07
N GLY A 605 17.11 -21.75 -12.21
CA GLY A 605 16.19 -21.36 -13.29
C GLY A 605 14.74 -21.13 -12.82
N ASP A 606 13.93 -20.48 -13.66
CA ASP A 606 12.52 -20.14 -13.35
C ASP A 606 11.53 -20.62 -14.43
N ALA A 607 12.01 -21.38 -15.43
CA ALA A 607 11.18 -21.91 -16.49
C ALA A 607 10.87 -23.41 -16.33
N MET A 608 9.65 -23.84 -16.70
CA MET A 608 9.23 -25.26 -16.69
C MET A 608 10.21 -26.18 -17.42
N ALA A 609 10.75 -25.75 -18.57
CA ALA A 609 11.72 -26.55 -19.33
C ALA A 609 13.03 -26.78 -18.56
N GLU A 610 13.47 -25.81 -17.75
CA GLU A 610 14.66 -25.90 -16.91
C GLU A 610 14.40 -26.84 -15.73
N GLY A 611 13.22 -26.74 -15.11
CA GLY A 611 12.75 -27.67 -14.08
C GLY A 611 12.71 -29.13 -14.54
N LEU A 612 12.13 -29.40 -15.73
CA LEU A 612 12.11 -30.76 -16.31
C LEU A 612 13.51 -31.29 -16.62
N ALA A 613 14.42 -30.42 -17.08
CA ALA A 613 15.82 -30.79 -17.32
C ALA A 613 16.55 -31.11 -16.00
N ALA A 614 16.27 -30.36 -14.93
CA ALA A 614 16.81 -30.62 -13.59
C ALA A 614 16.33 -31.97 -13.04
N ILE A 615 15.03 -32.29 -13.16
CA ILE A 615 14.48 -33.59 -12.78
C ILE A 615 15.15 -34.72 -13.57
N ALA A 616 15.31 -34.55 -14.88
CA ALA A 616 15.96 -35.55 -15.74
C ALA A 616 17.44 -35.78 -15.35
N ALA A 617 18.16 -34.70 -15.03
CA ALA A 617 19.54 -34.77 -14.55
C ALA A 617 19.64 -35.52 -13.21
N HIS A 618 18.69 -35.29 -12.28
CA HIS A 618 18.63 -35.98 -10.99
C HIS A 618 18.34 -37.48 -11.13
N LEU A 619 17.50 -37.86 -12.10
CA LEU A 619 17.17 -39.26 -12.35
C LEU A 619 18.30 -40.06 -13.04
N ALA A 620 19.19 -39.39 -13.77
CA ALA A 620 20.20 -40.05 -14.59
C ALA A 620 21.18 -40.96 -13.81
N PRO A 621 21.72 -40.57 -12.62
CA PRO A 621 22.55 -41.45 -11.78
C PRO A 621 21.85 -42.75 -11.37
N HIS A 622 20.52 -42.72 -11.23
CA HIS A 622 19.69 -43.88 -10.88
C HIS A 622 19.36 -44.79 -12.08
N GLN A 623 19.97 -44.55 -13.25
CA GLN A 623 19.66 -45.25 -14.50
C GLN A 623 18.19 -45.10 -14.92
N LEU A 624 17.60 -43.92 -14.65
CA LEU A 624 16.24 -43.57 -15.02
C LEU A 624 16.22 -42.37 -16.00
N ARG A 625 15.15 -42.27 -16.78
CA ARG A 625 14.91 -41.19 -17.74
C ARG A 625 13.50 -40.65 -17.56
N LEU A 626 13.39 -39.33 -17.55
CA LEU A 626 12.09 -38.64 -17.58
C LEU A 626 11.57 -38.62 -19.02
N ILE A 627 10.28 -38.91 -19.17
CA ILE A 627 9.59 -38.84 -20.46
C ILE A 627 8.35 -37.97 -20.34
N ASN A 628 8.07 -37.17 -21.37
CA ASN A 628 6.76 -36.56 -21.57
C ASN A 628 6.05 -37.30 -22.70
N MET A 629 4.93 -37.95 -22.36
CA MET A 629 4.13 -38.79 -23.24
C MET A 629 3.42 -38.02 -24.36
N HIS A 630 3.11 -36.74 -24.13
CA HIS A 630 2.38 -35.90 -25.09
C HIS A 630 2.93 -34.47 -25.11
N GLY A 631 3.25 -33.97 -26.30
CA GLY A 631 3.66 -32.58 -26.50
C GLY A 631 2.46 -31.64 -26.73
N GLY A 632 1.49 -31.63 -25.82
CA GLY A 632 0.40 -30.64 -25.84
C GLY A 632 0.94 -29.23 -25.54
N GLU A 633 0.24 -28.17 -25.97
CA GLU A 633 0.73 -26.78 -25.79
C GLU A 633 0.66 -26.31 -24.32
N ASP A 634 -0.19 -26.92 -23.48
CA ASP A 634 -0.45 -26.42 -22.11
C ASP A 634 -0.24 -27.43 -20.96
N THR A 635 -0.02 -28.73 -21.23
CA THR A 635 0.09 -29.77 -20.17
C THR A 635 1.16 -30.81 -20.50
N TYR A 636 2.01 -31.12 -19.52
CA TYR A 636 3.04 -32.15 -19.56
C TYR A 636 2.53 -33.45 -18.95
N TYR A 637 2.63 -34.56 -19.68
CA TYR A 637 2.24 -35.91 -19.24
C TYR A 637 3.48 -36.70 -18.88
N LEU A 638 3.97 -36.53 -17.66
CA LEU A 638 5.27 -37.00 -17.24
C LEU A 638 5.24 -38.46 -16.78
N GLY A 639 6.28 -39.21 -17.13
CA GLY A 639 6.52 -40.55 -16.60
C GLY A 639 8.02 -40.85 -16.55
N VAL A 640 8.39 -41.97 -15.92
CA VAL A 640 9.79 -42.34 -15.74
C VAL A 640 10.05 -43.77 -16.20
N VAL A 641 11.04 -43.95 -17.08
CA VAL A 641 11.45 -45.26 -17.63
C VAL A 641 12.91 -45.57 -17.30
N ARG A 642 13.30 -46.84 -17.39
CA ARG A 642 14.71 -47.24 -17.25
C ARG A 642 15.53 -46.68 -18.42
N ALA A 643 16.73 -46.19 -18.14
CA ALA A 643 17.60 -45.57 -19.15
C ALA A 643 17.92 -46.53 -20.31
N GLN A 644 18.11 -47.81 -20.02
CA GLN A 644 18.34 -48.86 -21.03
C GLN A 644 17.11 -49.11 -21.93
N ASP A 645 15.90 -48.84 -21.43
CA ASP A 645 14.64 -49.12 -22.13
C ASP A 645 14.10 -47.90 -22.88
N ALA A 646 14.60 -46.69 -22.59
CA ALA A 646 14.09 -45.44 -23.15
C ALA A 646 14.07 -45.42 -24.68
N ALA A 647 15.10 -45.99 -25.33
CA ALA A 647 15.16 -46.09 -26.79
C ALA A 647 14.11 -47.07 -27.34
N ALA A 648 13.94 -48.23 -26.68
CA ALA A 648 12.93 -49.22 -27.06
C ALA A 648 11.51 -48.70 -26.82
N PHE A 649 11.28 -47.99 -25.71
CA PHE A 649 10.02 -47.34 -25.39
C PHE A 649 9.65 -46.29 -26.45
N LYS A 650 10.59 -45.40 -26.78
CA LYS A 650 10.39 -44.38 -27.82
C LYS A 650 10.03 -45.01 -29.18
N ALA A 651 10.71 -46.09 -29.56
CA ALA A 651 10.41 -46.80 -30.80
C ALA A 651 9.00 -47.43 -30.78
N ALA A 652 8.62 -48.09 -29.68
CA ALA A 652 7.28 -48.68 -29.51
C ALA A 652 6.17 -47.62 -29.50
N ALA A 653 6.39 -46.50 -28.81
CA ALA A 653 5.48 -45.36 -28.74
C ALA A 653 5.25 -44.73 -30.12
N LEU A 654 6.30 -44.54 -30.92
CA LEU A 654 6.18 -44.01 -32.28
C LEU A 654 5.38 -44.94 -33.20
N LEU A 655 5.48 -46.25 -33.04
CA LEU A 655 4.64 -47.21 -33.77
C LEU A 655 3.16 -47.09 -33.40
N ALA A 656 2.85 -46.67 -32.18
CA ALA A 656 1.49 -46.36 -31.74
C ALA A 656 1.05 -44.92 -32.10
N ALA A 657 1.90 -44.15 -32.80
CA ALA A 657 1.75 -42.72 -33.06
C ALA A 657 1.80 -41.80 -31.82
N LEU A 658 2.30 -42.30 -30.69
CA LEU A 658 2.70 -41.46 -29.57
C LEU A 658 4.06 -40.83 -29.88
N ARG A 659 4.21 -39.53 -29.60
CA ARG A 659 5.45 -38.78 -29.87
C ARG A 659 6.10 -38.35 -28.55
N PRO A 660 6.66 -39.28 -27.76
CA PRO A 660 7.21 -38.92 -26.46
C PRO A 660 8.49 -38.11 -26.62
N VAL A 661 8.65 -37.11 -25.76
CA VAL A 661 9.92 -36.41 -25.55
C VAL A 661 10.64 -37.12 -24.40
N VAL A 662 11.89 -37.51 -24.64
CA VAL A 662 12.75 -38.11 -23.61
C VAL A 662 13.76 -37.04 -23.21
N TYR A 663 13.80 -36.72 -21.92
CA TYR A 663 14.71 -35.73 -21.33
C TYR A 663 15.99 -36.40 -20.80
#